data_AF-A0AAN8P6H0-F1
#
_entry.id   AF-A0AAN8P6H0-F1
#
_cell.length_a   1.000
_cell.length_b   1.000
_cell.length_c   1.000
_cell.angle_alpha   90.00
_cell.angle_beta   90.00
_cell.angle_gamma   90.00
#
_symmetry.space_group_name_H-M   'P 1'
#
loop_
_entity.id
_entity.type
_entity.pdbx_description
1 polymer ?
#
loop_
_entity_poly.entity_id
_entity_poly.type
_entity_poly.pdbx_seq_one_letter_code
_entity_poly.pdbx_strand_id
1 'polypeptide(L)'
;MSGVFELVILALVLYFFFNGRAFTMVDVLSARMQAMYTSWDQGSNTPRTNRVSPTTLRRLGPAERREKFRALSVDDLQQYKDRELFRTKEAPWSVGFPSRPSRPSTGLACKACTPNSKDFSMDCRTNKNMQVQNILKTETEKSDCFLTRTFCHIVHIWRFKKFDFPQVYYNVFSSSILKGAIDETTRDLVQKSIKEGNSQVTNKEELVKQIFKAQEERVKRILIIMRSTLSDVLLRITTWVVYKLFPRFVKSVCLHPSQLEMIQKAAKTNLPLIFVPLHRSHLDYILITFVLQNIRVKSPLVAAGNNLRIPVFGWLLRGLGAFFIKRRIDPADGKKDTIYRAVLHTYMTECLRAGHNIEFYIEGGRTRTGKPCMPKGGLLSVIVGAYMDGTIEDALIVPMSINYDKLVDGNFISELLGHPKKMETFSAALSAVWTTLNSNYGSIRIDFSQPFSLREIVKSLQNRSNRLSQTDIVCGRDSDSVKKNGLQKHFRSMPSTTSLYGTDVVDESHRTLVDKIGRHVIYDSFKACAVMATNSVAFLLLHKFRDGVTLKELVASLDQLRKQLASDNRDVGFTGESENVVEYAIQLLGPDFVKREKRKSVENNSEVTELIFPVVDLPNVINLSYYSNTVVSHFVNEGVVATAICCSIDCESNKYTVSLDEIIRKSLELCEIFQFEFIFAKPCESLEHVITETVDKLICMNILSTQEIANLEYEDWSQKVARTFDDSEDDEFYQYTPSPSYLISTEKEDEKKLEMFHTILRPLVDAYMATAMCLHILIGREMSEKEFLQEVLAEIRNQLENGSSYYGECSSVDLIRNALKLFKKWGVTELYSQDSVRLVSLTDVYNHEDDLQSIISRIGQFKFLKGSTVNEL
;
A
#
# COMPACT_ATOMS: atom_id res chain seq x y z
N MET A 1 26.81 -19.25 28.21
CA MET A 1 27.02 -18.42 29.42
C MET A 1 26.57 -16.96 29.21
N SER A 2 26.94 -16.27 28.12
CA SER A 2 26.53 -14.87 27.85
C SER A 2 25.01 -14.67 27.71
N GLY A 3 24.31 -15.55 26.99
CA GLY A 3 22.87 -15.45 26.80
C GLY A 3 22.04 -15.65 28.08
N VAL A 4 22.57 -16.36 29.08
CA VAL A 4 21.91 -16.57 30.38
C VAL A 4 21.97 -15.30 31.22
N PHE A 5 23.12 -14.61 31.22
CA PHE A 5 23.29 -13.34 31.92
C PHE A 5 22.41 -12.23 31.30
N GLU A 6 22.32 -12.17 29.97
CA GLU A 6 21.42 -11.24 29.29
C GLU A 6 19.93 -11.62 29.46
N LEU A 7 19.59 -12.91 29.57
CA LEU A 7 18.24 -13.36 29.94
C LEU A 7 17.89 -12.98 31.38
N VAL A 8 18.85 -13.01 32.29
CA VAL A 8 18.69 -12.50 33.66
C VAL A 8 18.52 -10.99 33.65
N ILE A 9 19.25 -10.25 32.81
CA ILE A 9 19.02 -8.80 32.61
C ILE A 9 17.63 -8.56 32.01
N LEU A 10 17.19 -9.34 31.01
CA LEU A 10 15.85 -9.23 30.45
C LEU A 10 14.79 -9.52 31.51
N ALA A 11 14.97 -10.56 32.32
CA ALA A 11 14.09 -10.91 33.43
C ALA A 11 14.09 -9.84 34.52
N LEU A 12 15.23 -9.21 34.81
CA LEU A 12 15.37 -8.09 35.75
C LEU A 12 14.76 -6.80 35.20
N VAL A 13 14.87 -6.55 33.89
CA VAL A 13 14.22 -5.42 33.20
C VAL A 13 12.71 -5.64 33.21
N LEU A 14 12.23 -6.83 32.86
CA LEU A 14 10.82 -7.20 32.98
C LEU A 14 10.37 -7.05 34.44
N TYR A 15 11.10 -7.58 35.41
CA TYR A 15 10.82 -7.43 36.83
C TYR A 15 10.80 -5.96 37.28
N PHE A 16 11.72 -5.13 36.81
CA PHE A 16 11.78 -3.69 37.08
C PHE A 16 10.58 -2.94 36.48
N PHE A 17 10.11 -3.33 35.30
CA PHE A 17 8.90 -2.77 34.69
C PHE A 17 7.61 -3.27 35.35
N PHE A 18 7.61 -4.48 35.92
CA PHE A 18 6.45 -5.10 36.55
C PHE A 18 6.38 -4.92 38.08
N ASN A 19 7.44 -4.43 38.73
CA ASN A 19 7.46 -4.19 40.18
C ASN A 19 7.92 -2.76 40.51
N GLY A 20 6.99 -1.95 41.01
CA GLY A 20 7.10 -0.49 41.12
C GLY A 20 8.02 0.11 42.19
N ARG A 21 9.13 -0.55 42.57
CA ARG A 21 10.13 0.04 43.48
C ARG A 21 11.51 -0.51 43.21
N ALA A 22 12.43 0.33 42.73
CA ALA A 22 13.86 0.08 42.85
C ALA A 22 14.66 1.39 42.80
N PHE A 23 15.04 1.88 43.99
CA PHE A 23 16.27 2.65 44.19
C PHE A 23 17.18 1.78 45.07
N THR A 24 18.50 2.00 44.93
CA THR A 24 19.64 1.40 45.65
C THR A 24 20.27 0.14 45.05
N MET A 25 21.29 0.35 44.20
CA MET A 25 22.62 -0.26 44.30
C MET A 25 23.47 0.17 43.09
N VAL A 26 24.35 1.16 43.29
CA VAL A 26 25.36 1.59 42.29
C VAL A 26 26.81 1.38 42.79
N ASP A 27 27.03 0.77 43.95
CA ASP A 27 28.38 0.74 44.54
C ASP A 27 29.22 -0.52 44.26
N VAL A 28 28.86 -1.33 43.26
CA VAL A 28 29.66 -2.53 42.90
C VAL A 28 30.33 -2.43 41.52
N LEU A 29 30.05 -1.38 40.74
CA LEU A 29 30.58 -1.21 39.38
C LEU A 29 31.73 -0.20 39.24
N SER A 30 32.01 0.63 40.26
CA SER A 30 33.15 1.56 40.20
C SER A 30 34.50 0.87 40.45
N ALA A 31 34.52 -0.26 41.18
CA ALA A 31 35.76 -0.92 41.59
C ALA A 31 36.44 -1.81 40.51
N ARG A 32 35.84 -1.99 39.33
CA ARG A 32 36.43 -2.75 38.21
C ARG A 32 36.76 -1.93 36.96
N MET A 33 36.41 -0.65 36.94
CA MET A 33 36.69 0.24 35.80
C MET A 33 38.05 0.93 35.90
N GLN A 34 38.66 0.96 37.08
CA GLN A 34 39.93 1.63 37.34
C GLN A 34 41.19 0.77 37.04
N ALA A 35 41.01 -0.50 36.69
CA ALA A 35 42.09 -1.41 36.29
C ALA A 35 42.28 -1.54 34.76
N MET A 36 41.39 -0.95 33.95
CA MET A 36 41.51 -0.93 32.48
C MET A 36 41.99 0.41 31.92
N TYR A 37 42.28 1.39 32.78
CA TYR A 37 42.69 2.74 32.37
C TYR A 37 44.22 2.94 32.33
N THR A 38 45.02 1.94 32.69
CA THR A 38 46.49 2.05 32.84
C THR A 38 47.29 1.17 31.87
N SER A 39 46.70 0.61 30.82
CA SER A 39 47.43 -0.17 29.81
C SER A 39 47.27 0.38 28.38
N TRP A 40 46.99 1.68 28.22
CA TRP A 40 46.79 2.28 26.90
C TRP A 40 47.60 3.57 26.74
N ASP A 41 48.92 3.45 26.83
CA ASP A 41 49.82 4.48 26.32
C ASP A 41 51.11 3.87 25.75
N GLN A 42 51.53 4.41 24.61
CA GLN A 42 52.78 4.25 23.82
C GLN A 42 52.72 3.54 22.44
N GLY A 43 52.80 4.39 21.40
CA GLY A 43 53.57 4.25 20.14
C GLY A 43 53.08 3.26 19.07
N SER A 44 53.13 3.51 17.74
CA SER A 44 53.97 4.44 16.96
C SER A 44 53.48 4.58 15.48
N ASN A 45 53.93 5.68 14.85
CA ASN A 45 53.64 6.22 13.50
C ASN A 45 54.16 5.43 12.27
N THR A 46 53.58 5.70 11.08
CA THR A 46 54.17 6.19 9.79
C THR A 46 53.29 5.82 8.55
N PRO A 47 53.49 6.34 7.32
CA PRO A 47 53.48 7.75 6.87
C PRO A 47 52.46 8.04 5.74
N ARG A 48 52.29 9.33 5.41
CA ARG A 48 51.44 9.89 4.35
C ARG A 48 52.01 9.66 2.94
N THR A 49 51.13 9.40 1.95
CA THR A 49 51.42 9.61 0.52
C THR A 49 50.33 10.44 -0.16
N ASN A 50 50.78 11.33 -1.03
CA ASN A 50 50.04 12.45 -1.61
C ASN A 50 48.91 12.05 -2.57
N ARG A 51 47.82 12.82 -2.50
CA ARG A 51 46.69 12.83 -3.44
C ARG A 51 47.10 13.54 -4.72
N VAL A 52 46.90 12.90 -5.87
CA VAL A 52 46.79 13.58 -7.17
C VAL A 52 45.31 13.66 -7.54
N SER A 53 44.89 14.85 -7.95
CA SER A 53 43.51 15.21 -8.26
C SER A 53 42.96 14.48 -9.51
N PRO A 54 41.73 13.95 -9.51
CA PRO A 54 41.11 13.30 -10.67
C PRO A 54 40.65 14.27 -11.78
N THR A 55 40.81 15.58 -11.60
CA THR A 55 40.28 16.61 -12.53
C THR A 55 41.25 17.05 -13.63
N THR A 56 42.52 16.61 -13.60
CA THR A 56 43.53 17.00 -14.61
C THR A 56 43.71 15.96 -15.74
N LEU A 57 43.09 14.79 -15.65
CA LEU A 57 43.27 13.67 -16.62
C LEU A 57 42.07 13.43 -17.54
N ARG A 58 41.10 14.35 -17.61
CA ARG A 58 39.84 14.13 -18.35
C ARG A 58 39.56 15.12 -19.50
N ARG A 59 40.53 15.95 -19.91
CA ARG A 59 40.33 16.95 -20.98
C ARG A 59 41.28 16.87 -22.18
N LEU A 60 42.14 15.86 -22.29
CA LEU A 60 43.03 15.69 -23.45
C LEU A 60 42.97 14.25 -23.98
N GLY A 61 41.89 13.89 -24.68
CA GLY A 61 41.71 12.52 -25.18
C GLY A 61 40.88 12.40 -26.46
N PRO A 62 39.81 13.22 -26.66
CA PRO A 62 39.01 13.10 -27.88
C PRO A 62 39.60 13.87 -29.08
N ALA A 63 40.36 14.95 -28.84
CA ALA A 63 40.91 15.80 -29.91
C ALA A 63 42.17 15.19 -30.56
N GLU A 64 43.14 14.72 -29.77
CA GLU A 64 44.37 14.07 -30.28
C GLU A 64 44.10 12.74 -31.01
N ARG A 65 43.05 11.99 -30.61
CA ARG A 65 42.68 10.75 -31.33
C ARG A 65 42.13 11.04 -32.72
N ARG A 66 41.38 12.13 -32.89
CA ARG A 66 40.80 12.47 -34.21
C ARG A 66 41.85 12.99 -35.19
N GLU A 67 42.92 13.63 -34.72
CA GLU A 67 44.04 14.03 -35.59
C GLU A 67 44.90 12.82 -36.02
N LYS A 68 45.16 11.85 -35.11
CA LYS A 68 45.91 10.64 -35.48
C LYS A 68 45.20 9.76 -36.52
N PHE A 69 43.87 9.68 -36.50
CA PHE A 69 43.12 8.91 -37.50
C PHE A 69 43.04 9.57 -38.88
N ARG A 70 43.34 10.87 -39.01
CA ARG A 70 43.34 11.58 -40.29
C ARG A 70 44.66 11.48 -41.06
N ALA A 71 45.72 10.97 -40.43
CA ALA A 71 47.07 10.88 -41.02
C ALA A 71 47.51 9.43 -41.31
N LEU A 72 46.63 8.45 -41.18
CA LEU A 72 46.96 7.03 -41.40
C LEU A 72 46.63 6.61 -42.83
N SER A 73 47.56 5.91 -43.47
CA SER A 73 47.33 5.29 -44.77
C SER A 73 46.34 4.13 -44.64
N VAL A 74 45.75 3.69 -45.76
CA VAL A 74 44.80 2.56 -45.77
C VAL A 74 45.44 1.28 -45.20
N ASP A 75 46.73 1.08 -45.43
CA ASP A 75 47.49 -0.07 -44.92
C ASP A 75 47.69 -0.02 -43.40
N ASP A 76 47.90 1.16 -42.82
CA ASP A 76 48.01 1.31 -41.36
C ASP A 76 46.69 1.03 -40.65
N LEU A 77 45.57 1.39 -41.29
CA LEU A 77 44.22 1.08 -40.82
C LEU A 77 43.94 -0.43 -40.88
N GLN A 78 44.43 -1.11 -41.91
CA GLN A 78 44.32 -2.56 -42.05
C GLN A 78 45.13 -3.27 -40.97
N GLN A 79 46.39 -2.86 -40.74
CA GLN A 79 47.22 -3.41 -39.67
C GLN A 79 46.64 -3.14 -38.28
N TYR A 80 46.05 -1.96 -38.06
CA TYR A 80 45.39 -1.66 -36.79
C TYR A 80 44.17 -2.56 -36.55
N LYS A 81 43.34 -2.77 -37.60
CA LYS A 81 42.20 -3.69 -37.54
C LYS A 81 42.65 -5.11 -37.26
N ASP A 82 43.67 -5.61 -37.96
CA ASP A 82 44.19 -6.96 -37.78
C ASP A 82 44.79 -7.14 -36.39
N ARG A 83 45.45 -6.13 -35.84
CA ARG A 83 45.99 -6.16 -34.48
C ARG A 83 44.89 -6.16 -33.41
N GLU A 84 43.80 -5.41 -33.60
CA GLU A 84 42.64 -5.46 -32.70
C GLU A 84 41.86 -6.78 -32.84
N LEU A 85 41.77 -7.35 -34.05
CA LEU A 85 41.20 -8.68 -34.28
C LEU A 85 42.03 -9.76 -33.61
N PHE A 86 43.36 -9.69 -33.72
CA PHE A 86 44.29 -10.58 -33.05
C PHE A 86 44.18 -10.46 -31.53
N ARG A 87 44.13 -9.23 -31.01
CA ARG A 87 43.93 -8.96 -29.58
C ARG A 87 42.58 -9.47 -29.07
N THR A 88 41.53 -9.39 -29.88
CA THR A 88 40.19 -9.90 -29.52
C THR A 88 40.16 -11.43 -29.54
N LYS A 89 40.91 -12.07 -30.45
CA LYS A 89 41.05 -13.53 -30.54
C LYS A 89 41.95 -14.12 -29.45
N GLU A 90 43.01 -13.42 -29.06
CA GLU A 90 43.94 -13.84 -27.99
C GLU A 90 43.54 -13.36 -26.60
N ALA A 91 42.59 -12.42 -26.49
CA ALA A 91 42.04 -12.05 -25.19
C ALA A 91 41.43 -13.32 -24.57
N PRO A 92 41.82 -13.68 -23.32
CA PRO A 92 41.19 -14.80 -22.64
C PRO A 92 39.69 -14.54 -22.62
N TRP A 93 38.89 -15.57 -22.96
CA TRP A 93 37.44 -15.50 -22.89
C TRP A 93 37.08 -15.00 -21.50
N SER A 94 36.71 -13.73 -21.38
CA SER A 94 36.15 -13.23 -20.14
C SER A 94 34.82 -13.95 -20.04
N VAL A 95 34.75 -15.02 -19.24
CA VAL A 95 33.48 -15.44 -18.67
C VAL A 95 32.96 -14.17 -18.02
N GLY A 96 32.02 -13.50 -18.68
CA GLY A 96 31.34 -12.39 -18.08
C GLY A 96 30.75 -12.98 -16.82
N PHE A 97 31.34 -12.64 -15.66
CA PHE A 97 30.67 -12.91 -14.40
C PHE A 97 29.25 -12.40 -14.63
N PRO A 98 28.21 -13.24 -14.48
CA PRO A 98 26.85 -12.81 -14.75
C PRO A 98 26.68 -11.48 -14.03
N SER A 99 26.42 -10.42 -14.82
CA SER A 99 26.21 -9.09 -14.27
C SER A 99 25.19 -9.26 -13.16
N ARG A 100 25.59 -8.97 -11.92
CA ARG A 100 24.75 -9.22 -10.74
C ARG A 100 23.36 -8.66 -11.04
N PRO A 101 22.28 -9.44 -10.86
CA PRO A 101 20.94 -9.00 -11.23
C PRO A 101 20.65 -7.65 -10.56
N SER A 102 20.42 -6.62 -11.39
CA SER A 102 20.08 -5.28 -10.92
C SER A 102 18.64 -5.29 -10.43
N ARG A 103 18.40 -4.95 -9.17
CA ARG A 103 17.04 -4.72 -8.68
C ARG A 103 16.45 -3.46 -9.31
N PRO A 104 15.13 -3.37 -9.49
CA PRO A 104 14.50 -2.15 -9.98
C PRO A 104 14.58 -1.03 -8.92
N SER A 105 14.73 0.22 -9.34
CA SER A 105 14.64 1.38 -8.45
C SER A 105 13.17 1.71 -8.16
N THR A 106 12.60 1.10 -7.14
CA THR A 106 11.18 1.28 -6.76
C THR A 106 10.97 2.49 -5.85
N GLY A 107 9.73 2.98 -5.79
CA GLY A 107 9.32 4.01 -4.84
C GLY A 107 9.78 5.43 -5.14
N LEU A 108 10.13 5.76 -6.39
CA LEU A 108 10.50 7.13 -6.77
C LEU A 108 9.30 8.07 -6.75
N ALA A 109 9.56 9.35 -6.42
CA ALA A 109 8.53 10.38 -6.41
C ALA A 109 7.94 10.60 -7.82
N CYS A 110 6.68 11.02 -7.87
CA CYS A 110 5.96 11.22 -9.12
C CYS A 110 6.57 12.38 -9.92
N LYS A 111 6.97 12.12 -11.18
CA LYS A 111 7.58 13.15 -12.04
C LYS A 111 6.58 14.27 -12.37
N ALA A 112 5.31 13.91 -12.49
CA ALA A 112 4.27 14.82 -12.95
C ALA A 112 3.69 15.68 -11.81
N CYS A 113 3.74 15.19 -10.57
CA CYS A 113 3.22 15.91 -9.39
C CYS A 113 4.31 16.58 -8.56
N THR A 114 5.47 15.93 -8.43
CA THR A 114 6.55 16.35 -7.53
C THR A 114 7.92 16.26 -8.21
N PRO A 115 8.16 16.98 -9.33
CA PRO A 115 9.41 16.94 -10.08
C PRO A 115 10.64 17.34 -9.25
N ASN A 116 10.56 18.39 -8.43
CA ASN A 116 11.68 18.88 -7.63
C ASN A 116 12.06 17.85 -6.57
N SER A 117 11.07 17.27 -5.88
CA SER A 117 11.29 16.21 -4.90
C SER A 117 11.95 14.99 -5.56
N LYS A 118 11.58 14.65 -6.80
CA LYS A 118 12.17 13.54 -7.57
C LYS A 118 13.65 13.80 -7.87
N ASP A 119 13.98 14.99 -8.34
CA ASP A 119 15.33 15.35 -8.80
C ASP A 119 16.32 15.57 -7.65
N PHE A 120 15.84 15.94 -6.46
CA PHE A 120 16.64 16.07 -5.24
C PHE A 120 17.41 14.79 -4.86
N SER A 121 17.02 13.63 -5.40
CA SER A 121 17.63 12.32 -5.15
C SER A 121 18.52 11.77 -6.29
N MET A 122 19.06 12.63 -7.17
CA MET A 122 19.96 12.21 -8.28
C MET A 122 21.13 11.30 -7.83
N ASP A 123 21.57 11.37 -6.57
CA ASP A 123 22.63 10.50 -6.01
C ASP A 123 22.23 9.02 -5.82
N CYS A 124 20.94 8.69 -5.74
CA CYS A 124 20.48 7.31 -5.46
C CYS A 124 20.66 6.37 -6.67
N ARG A 125 20.80 6.92 -7.89
CA ARG A 125 21.10 6.13 -9.10
C ARG A 125 22.56 5.64 -9.14
N THR A 126 23.45 6.27 -8.37
CA THR A 126 24.89 5.96 -8.36
C THR A 126 25.29 4.85 -7.37
N ASN A 127 24.39 4.35 -6.53
CA ASN A 127 24.70 3.29 -5.57
C ASN A 127 24.76 1.92 -6.27
N LYS A 128 25.99 1.52 -6.65
CA LYS A 128 26.34 0.25 -7.29
C LYS A 128 25.99 -1.02 -6.48
N ASN A 129 25.52 -0.89 -5.24
CA ASN A 129 25.18 -2.01 -4.36
C ASN A 129 23.66 -2.06 -4.11
N MET A 130 22.94 -2.73 -4.99
CA MET A 130 21.49 -3.00 -4.90
C MET A 130 21.17 -4.15 -3.91
N GLN A 131 22.02 -4.39 -2.91
CA GLN A 131 21.80 -5.47 -1.95
C GLN A 131 20.95 -4.99 -0.79
N VAL A 132 19.98 -5.82 -0.40
CA VAL A 132 19.12 -5.57 0.75
C VAL A 132 19.91 -5.85 2.03
N GLN A 133 19.80 -4.96 3.00
CA GLN A 133 20.44 -5.09 4.30
C GLN A 133 19.46 -5.68 5.30
N ASN A 134 19.90 -6.73 6.03
CA ASN A 134 19.17 -7.22 7.18
C ASN A 134 19.50 -6.35 8.41
N ILE A 135 18.54 -5.55 8.88
CA ILE A 135 18.73 -4.62 9.99
C ILE A 135 18.88 -5.31 11.34
N LEU A 136 18.48 -6.58 11.46
CA LEU A 136 18.67 -7.36 12.69
C LEU A 136 20.15 -7.74 12.92
N LYS A 137 21.00 -7.66 11.89
CA LYS A 137 22.44 -7.94 11.99
C LYS A 137 23.19 -6.64 12.22
N THR A 138 23.88 -6.54 13.36
CA THR A 138 24.64 -5.35 13.74
C THR A 138 26.11 -5.45 13.33
N GLU A 139 26.72 -4.32 12.93
CA GLU A 139 28.17 -4.29 12.64
C GLU A 139 29.02 -4.64 13.86
N THR A 140 28.52 -4.37 15.06
CA THR A 140 29.16 -4.69 16.35
C THR A 140 29.33 -6.19 16.60
N GLU A 141 28.59 -7.05 15.91
CA GLU A 141 28.79 -8.52 15.98
C GLU A 141 30.13 -8.95 15.41
N LYS A 142 30.71 -8.16 14.49
CA LYS A 142 31.99 -8.44 13.84
C LYS A 142 33.19 -7.82 14.55
N SER A 143 33.01 -7.28 15.76
CA SER A 143 34.09 -6.66 16.52
C SER A 143 35.06 -7.69 17.09
N ASP A 144 36.36 -7.41 17.00
CA ASP A 144 37.42 -8.24 17.59
C ASP A 144 37.42 -8.21 19.14
N CYS A 145 36.80 -7.20 19.75
CA CYS A 145 36.71 -7.07 21.20
C CYS A 145 35.65 -8.02 21.79
N PHE A 146 36.06 -8.89 22.73
CA PHE A 146 35.17 -9.85 23.37
C PHE A 146 33.95 -9.22 24.05
N LEU A 147 34.13 -8.10 24.78
CA LEU A 147 33.03 -7.40 25.45
C LEU A 147 32.07 -6.77 24.46
N THR A 148 32.59 -6.14 23.40
CA THR A 148 31.76 -5.53 22.34
C THR A 148 31.01 -6.59 21.55
N ARG A 149 31.63 -7.75 21.28
CA ARG A 149 30.96 -8.87 20.63
C ARG A 149 29.87 -9.49 21.51
N THR A 150 30.14 -9.62 22.81
CA THR A 150 29.20 -10.23 23.77
C THR A 150 27.99 -9.34 24.05
N PHE A 151 28.20 -8.02 24.17
CA PHE A 151 27.16 -7.03 24.43
C PHE A 151 26.90 -6.13 23.21
N CYS A 152 26.95 -6.70 22.01
CA CYS A 152 26.93 -5.97 20.75
C CYS A 152 25.71 -5.03 20.62
N HIS A 153 24.51 -5.52 20.89
CA HIS A 153 23.29 -4.71 20.81
C HIS A 153 23.26 -3.57 21.83
N ILE A 154 23.76 -3.79 23.05
CA ILE A 154 23.81 -2.74 24.08
C ILE A 154 24.77 -1.63 23.64
N VAL A 155 25.97 -1.99 23.17
CA VAL A 155 26.95 -1.03 22.66
C VAL A 155 26.40 -0.27 21.45
N HIS A 156 25.74 -0.97 20.53
CA HIS A 156 25.11 -0.38 19.35
C HIS A 156 24.04 0.67 19.72
N ILE A 157 23.14 0.31 20.63
CA ILE A 157 22.05 1.20 21.09
C ILE A 157 22.57 2.37 21.91
N TRP A 158 23.64 2.18 22.67
CA TRP A 158 24.20 3.28 23.45
C TRP A 158 24.76 4.40 22.55
N ARG A 159 25.22 4.05 21.33
CA ARG A 159 25.68 4.99 20.29
C ARG A 159 24.54 5.75 19.58
N PHE A 160 23.27 5.50 19.92
CA PHE A 160 22.16 6.21 19.29
C PHE A 160 22.16 7.70 19.66
N LYS A 161 21.86 8.54 18.66
CA LYS A 161 21.70 9.98 18.84
C LYS A 161 20.49 10.25 19.73
N LYS A 162 20.67 11.07 20.75
CA LYS A 162 19.56 11.57 21.59
C LYS A 162 18.77 12.63 20.81
N PHE A 163 17.45 12.57 20.90
CA PHE A 163 16.54 13.56 20.35
C PHE A 163 15.71 14.19 21.45
N ASP A 164 15.36 15.46 21.25
CA ASP A 164 14.42 16.16 22.13
C ASP A 164 12.99 16.01 21.62
N PHE A 165 12.07 15.83 22.56
CA PHE A 165 10.65 15.57 22.32
C PHE A 165 9.80 16.54 23.14
N PRO A 166 9.62 17.79 22.67
CA PRO A 166 8.89 18.81 23.41
C PRO A 166 7.42 18.42 23.64
N GLN A 167 6.95 18.63 24.86
CA GLN A 167 5.56 18.37 25.25
C GLN A 167 4.67 19.54 24.83
N VAL A 168 3.60 19.25 24.09
CA VAL A 168 2.69 20.28 23.54
C VAL A 168 1.47 20.56 24.41
N TYR A 169 1.32 19.88 25.56
CA TYR A 169 0.11 19.93 26.40
C TYR A 169 -0.34 21.35 26.73
N TYR A 170 0.57 22.19 27.21
CA TYR A 170 0.24 23.56 27.64
C TYR A 170 -0.14 24.45 26.45
N ASN A 171 0.58 24.34 25.33
CA ASN A 171 0.30 25.10 24.12
C ASN A 171 -1.11 24.77 23.58
N VAL A 172 -1.44 23.48 23.52
CA VAL A 172 -2.76 23.01 23.09
C VAL A 172 -3.87 23.55 23.99
N PHE A 173 -3.68 23.46 25.30
CA PHE A 173 -4.66 23.95 26.27
C PHE A 173 -4.86 25.47 26.21
N SER A 174 -3.80 26.22 25.87
CA SER A 174 -3.84 27.68 25.76
C SER A 174 -4.40 28.22 24.44
N SER A 175 -4.60 27.35 23.44
CA SER A 175 -4.98 27.72 22.07
C SER A 175 -6.31 28.46 21.98
N SER A 176 -6.36 29.54 21.19
CA SER A 176 -7.58 30.31 20.92
C SER A 176 -8.66 29.50 20.19
N ILE A 177 -8.25 28.63 19.26
CA ILE A 177 -9.15 27.74 18.50
C ILE A 177 -9.93 26.83 19.47
N LEU A 178 -9.22 26.26 20.45
CA LEU A 178 -9.81 25.37 21.43
C LEU A 178 -10.76 26.12 22.37
N LYS A 179 -10.39 27.34 22.79
CA LYS A 179 -11.27 28.21 23.60
C LYS A 179 -12.56 28.55 22.85
N GLY A 180 -12.46 28.91 21.56
CA GLY A 180 -13.64 29.18 20.73
C GLY A 180 -14.58 27.97 20.59
N ALA A 181 -14.03 26.76 20.43
CA ALA A 181 -14.83 25.53 20.38
C ALA A 181 -15.52 25.21 21.72
N ILE A 182 -14.88 25.53 22.84
CA ILE A 182 -15.48 25.43 24.19
C ILE A 182 -16.63 26.43 24.31
N ASP A 183 -16.45 27.68 23.88
CA ASP A 183 -17.47 28.72 23.93
C ASP A 183 -18.69 28.40 23.08
N GLU A 184 -18.48 27.89 21.86
CA GLU A 184 -19.55 27.43 20.96
C GLU A 184 -20.34 26.27 21.56
N THR A 185 -19.65 25.21 21.99
CA THR A 185 -20.31 24.03 22.58
C THR A 185 -21.04 24.40 23.88
N THR A 186 -20.48 25.32 24.67
CA THR A 186 -21.13 25.83 25.88
C THR A 186 -22.43 26.55 25.54
N ARG A 187 -22.42 27.42 24.52
CA ARG A 187 -23.63 28.12 24.05
C ARG A 187 -24.72 27.13 23.61
N ASP A 188 -24.36 26.10 22.84
CA ASP A 188 -25.31 25.09 22.37
C ASP A 188 -25.94 24.29 23.51
N LEU A 189 -25.13 23.85 24.49
CA LEU A 189 -25.60 23.11 25.66
C LEU A 189 -26.47 23.97 26.58
N VAL A 190 -26.13 25.25 26.74
CA VAL A 190 -26.95 26.22 27.50
C VAL A 190 -28.30 26.39 26.82
N GLN A 191 -28.34 26.59 25.50
CA GLN A 191 -29.60 26.71 24.75
C GLN A 191 -30.45 25.44 24.86
N LYS A 192 -29.84 24.25 24.78
CA LYS A 192 -30.53 22.98 24.96
C LYS A 192 -31.12 22.83 26.37
N SER A 193 -30.34 23.18 27.39
CA SER A 193 -30.77 23.11 28.80
C SER A 193 -31.93 24.08 29.10
N ILE A 194 -31.94 25.26 28.45
CA ILE A 194 -33.05 26.22 28.55
C ILE A 194 -34.32 25.69 27.86
N LYS A 195 -34.18 25.05 26.69
CA LYS A 195 -35.30 24.47 25.93
C LYS A 195 -35.93 23.26 26.60
N GLU A 196 -35.15 22.45 27.33
CA GLU A 196 -35.61 21.23 28.01
C GLU A 196 -36.32 21.49 29.36
N GLY A 197 -36.59 22.74 29.72
CA GLY A 197 -37.53 23.07 30.80
C GLY A 197 -37.04 22.79 32.22
N ASN A 198 -35.73 22.91 32.49
CA ASN A 198 -35.24 22.96 33.87
C ASN A 198 -35.60 24.30 34.53
N SER A 199 -36.85 24.41 35.02
CA SER A 199 -37.44 25.57 35.70
C SER A 199 -36.80 25.94 37.06
N GLN A 200 -35.55 25.54 37.31
CA GLN A 200 -34.78 25.84 38.53
C GLN A 200 -33.48 26.62 38.28
N VAL A 201 -33.29 27.23 37.11
CA VAL A 201 -32.09 28.05 36.86
C VAL A 201 -32.35 29.50 37.25
N THR A 202 -32.11 29.83 38.53
CA THR A 202 -32.26 31.19 39.08
C THR A 202 -31.19 32.16 38.58
N ASN A 203 -30.12 31.69 37.92
CA ASN A 203 -29.02 32.53 37.45
C ASN A 203 -28.33 32.01 36.16
N LYS A 204 -28.63 32.64 35.01
CA LYS A 204 -28.13 32.22 33.67
C LYS A 204 -26.60 32.28 33.57
N GLU A 205 -25.97 33.26 34.21
CA GLU A 205 -24.51 33.41 34.21
C GLU A 205 -23.80 32.27 34.94
N GLU A 206 -24.41 31.79 36.02
CA GLU A 206 -23.86 30.69 36.82
C GLU A 206 -23.93 29.37 36.06
N LEU A 207 -25.03 29.12 35.35
CA LEU A 207 -25.17 27.96 34.46
C LEU A 207 -24.09 27.96 33.35
N VAL A 208 -23.84 29.10 32.71
CA VAL A 208 -22.79 29.24 31.68
C VAL A 208 -21.42 28.91 32.27
N LYS A 209 -21.08 29.49 33.43
CA LYS A 209 -19.80 29.22 34.11
C LYS A 209 -19.65 27.74 34.49
N GLN A 210 -20.72 27.10 34.98
CA GLN A 210 -20.70 25.68 35.33
C GLN A 210 -20.48 24.78 34.11
N ILE A 211 -21.22 25.00 33.01
CA ILE A 211 -21.09 24.22 31.77
C ILE A 211 -19.71 24.44 31.14
N PHE A 212 -19.23 25.68 31.10
CA PHE A 212 -17.89 26.00 30.58
C PHE A 212 -16.80 25.25 31.35
N LYS A 213 -16.84 25.30 32.69
CA LYS A 213 -15.88 24.57 33.54
C LYS A 213 -15.96 23.06 33.34
N ALA A 214 -17.17 22.52 33.14
CA ALA A 214 -17.34 21.10 32.85
C ALA A 214 -16.73 20.70 31.49
N GLN A 215 -16.86 21.55 30.45
CA GLN A 215 -16.22 21.32 29.16
C GLN A 215 -14.69 21.47 29.24
N GLU A 216 -14.18 22.44 30.01
CA GLU A 216 -12.74 22.60 30.24
C GLU A 216 -12.13 21.35 30.90
N GLU A 217 -12.78 20.81 31.94
CA GLU A 217 -12.36 19.55 32.58
C GLU A 217 -12.46 18.35 31.64
N ARG A 218 -13.47 18.32 30.76
CA ARG A 218 -13.57 17.30 29.69
C ARG A 218 -12.40 17.41 28.72
N VAL A 219 -12.01 18.61 28.31
CA VAL A 219 -10.84 18.86 27.44
C VAL A 219 -9.56 18.36 28.10
N LYS A 220 -9.32 18.67 29.38
CA LYS A 220 -8.16 18.16 30.14
C LYS A 220 -8.12 16.65 30.14
N ARG A 221 -9.25 15.98 30.41
CA ARG A 221 -9.35 14.51 30.36
C ARG A 221 -9.02 13.96 28.98
N ILE A 222 -9.61 14.52 27.91
CA ILE A 222 -9.34 14.09 26.53
C ILE A 222 -7.86 14.24 26.20
N LEU A 223 -7.27 15.40 26.51
CA LEU A 223 -5.88 15.70 26.19
C LEU A 223 -4.89 14.81 26.97
N ILE A 224 -5.16 14.56 28.25
CA ILE A 224 -4.38 13.62 29.06
C ILE A 224 -4.46 12.21 28.46
N ILE A 225 -5.62 11.78 27.97
CA ILE A 225 -5.78 10.47 27.34
C ILE A 225 -5.05 10.42 25.99
N MET A 226 -5.15 11.48 25.20
CA MET A 226 -4.63 11.54 23.83
C MET A 226 -3.11 11.67 23.79
N ARG A 227 -2.51 12.51 24.64
CA ARG A 227 -1.09 12.90 24.52
C ARG A 227 -0.10 11.73 24.55
N SER A 228 0.90 11.81 23.68
CA SER A 228 2.11 10.99 23.73
C SER A 228 3.09 11.46 24.82
N THR A 229 3.88 10.53 25.38
CA THR A 229 4.92 10.78 26.39
C THR A 229 6.25 10.17 25.94
N LEU A 230 6.57 10.35 24.67
CA LEU A 230 7.73 9.79 23.99
C LEU A 230 9.02 9.95 24.81
N SER A 231 9.71 8.83 25.06
CA SER A 231 10.90 8.77 25.92
C SER A 231 12.06 8.06 25.21
N ASP A 232 13.20 8.74 25.11
CA ASP A 232 14.45 8.19 24.52
C ASP A 232 14.92 6.92 25.23
N VAL A 233 14.80 6.88 26.57
CA VAL A 233 15.17 5.71 27.37
C VAL A 233 14.32 4.50 27.00
N LEU A 234 13.00 4.70 26.87
CA LEU A 234 12.09 3.62 26.53
C LEU A 234 12.29 3.13 25.10
N LEU A 235 12.56 4.04 24.15
CA LEU A 235 12.91 3.69 22.77
C LEU A 235 14.16 2.80 22.70
N ARG A 236 15.21 3.12 23.49
CA ARG A 236 16.44 2.31 23.55
C ARG A 236 16.19 0.91 24.14
N ILE A 237 15.45 0.84 25.24
CA ILE A 237 15.10 -0.44 25.88
C ILE A 237 14.29 -1.31 24.92
N THR A 238 13.24 -0.75 24.30
CA THR A 238 12.42 -1.49 23.33
C THR A 238 13.24 -1.93 22.12
N THR A 239 14.14 -1.09 21.63
CA THR A 239 15.04 -1.48 20.53
C THR A 239 15.93 -2.66 20.90
N TRP A 240 16.45 -2.68 22.13
CA TRP A 240 17.24 -3.82 22.64
C TRP A 240 16.40 -5.09 22.73
N VAL A 241 15.16 -4.98 23.22
CA VAL A 241 14.20 -6.09 23.26
C VAL A 241 13.92 -6.63 21.86
N VAL A 242 13.70 -5.76 20.87
CA VAL A 242 13.47 -6.15 19.46
C VAL A 242 14.66 -6.94 18.91
N TYR A 243 15.89 -6.48 19.13
CA TYR A 243 17.11 -7.20 18.71
C TYR A 243 17.21 -8.62 19.30
N LYS A 244 16.68 -8.85 20.51
CA LYS A 244 16.72 -10.17 21.16
C LYS A 244 15.53 -11.07 20.80
N LEU A 245 14.33 -10.49 20.68
CA LEU A 245 13.11 -11.25 20.44
C LEU A 245 12.90 -11.58 18.97
N PHE A 246 13.13 -10.64 18.05
CA PHE A 246 12.76 -10.83 16.63
C PHE A 246 13.50 -12.00 15.98
N PRO A 247 14.82 -12.20 16.19
CA PRO A 247 15.53 -13.35 15.63
C PRO A 247 15.01 -14.73 16.09
N ARG A 248 14.14 -14.80 17.11
CA ARG A 248 13.53 -16.07 17.56
C ARG A 248 12.46 -16.58 16.61
N PHE A 249 11.73 -15.69 15.94
CA PHE A 249 10.57 -16.03 15.11
C PHE A 249 10.59 -15.42 13.70
N VAL A 250 11.43 -14.41 13.46
CA VAL A 250 11.67 -13.77 12.16
C VAL A 250 13.09 -14.08 11.69
N LYS A 251 13.20 -14.59 10.46
CA LYS A 251 14.49 -14.93 9.83
C LYS A 251 15.32 -13.70 9.49
N SER A 252 14.68 -12.66 8.93
CA SER A 252 15.34 -11.40 8.56
C SER A 252 14.36 -10.25 8.38
N VAL A 253 14.83 -9.03 8.65
CA VAL A 253 14.12 -7.78 8.32
C VAL A 253 14.97 -7.02 7.31
N CYS A 254 14.53 -7.01 6.06
CA CYS A 254 15.32 -6.58 4.90
C CYS A 254 14.89 -5.19 4.40
N LEU A 255 15.85 -4.27 4.27
CA LEU A 255 15.63 -2.91 3.77
C LEU A 255 16.62 -2.55 2.67
N HIS A 256 16.27 -1.59 1.82
CA HIS A 256 17.21 -1.10 0.82
C HIS A 256 18.11 0.02 1.39
N PRO A 257 19.45 -0.09 1.35
CA PRO A 257 20.34 0.92 1.93
C PRO A 257 20.15 2.32 1.35
N SER A 258 19.93 2.44 0.03
CA SER A 258 19.70 3.75 -0.59
C SER A 258 18.40 4.43 -0.10
N GLN A 259 17.38 3.64 0.25
CA GLN A 259 16.16 4.18 0.82
C GLN A 259 16.43 4.75 2.23
N LEU A 260 17.27 4.08 3.03
CA LEU A 260 17.67 4.58 4.35
C LEU A 260 18.46 5.89 4.26
N GLU A 261 19.42 5.97 3.34
CA GLU A 261 20.20 7.19 3.08
C GLU A 261 19.31 8.35 2.65
N MET A 262 18.30 8.07 1.82
CA MET A 262 17.31 9.05 1.38
C MET A 262 16.48 9.60 2.56
N ILE A 263 16.02 8.74 3.48
CA ILE A 263 15.32 9.20 4.68
C ILE A 263 16.25 10.01 5.59
N GLN A 264 17.52 9.63 5.73
CA GLN A 264 18.51 10.41 6.47
C GLN A 264 18.76 11.79 5.85
N LYS A 265 18.80 11.89 4.52
CA LYS A 265 18.90 13.18 3.80
C LYS A 265 17.65 14.03 4.04
N ALA A 266 16.46 13.44 3.95
CA ALA A 266 15.21 14.13 4.24
C ALA A 266 15.15 14.64 5.68
N ALA A 267 15.61 13.86 6.67
CA ALA A 267 15.64 14.27 8.07
C ALA A 267 16.58 15.47 8.34
N LYS A 268 17.55 15.77 7.46
CA LYS A 268 18.45 16.92 7.60
C LYS A 268 17.83 18.24 7.14
N THR A 269 16.69 18.23 6.45
CA THR A 269 16.01 19.46 6.02
C THR A 269 15.32 20.19 7.18
N ASN A 270 15.22 19.56 8.36
CA ASN A 270 14.47 20.02 9.53
C ASN A 270 12.96 20.23 9.27
N LEU A 271 12.43 19.77 8.14
CA LEU A 271 10.99 19.72 7.91
C LEU A 271 10.37 18.52 8.62
N PRO A 272 9.12 18.61 9.12
CA PRO A 272 8.40 17.47 9.67
C PRO A 272 8.30 16.33 8.64
N LEU A 273 8.71 15.12 9.03
CA LEU A 273 8.51 13.92 8.23
C LEU A 273 7.18 13.27 8.61
N ILE A 274 6.35 13.02 7.60
CA ILE A 274 5.04 12.38 7.73
C ILE A 274 5.11 10.99 7.13
N PHE A 275 5.26 9.97 7.98
CA PHE A 275 5.32 8.58 7.56
C PHE A 275 3.92 8.03 7.36
N VAL A 276 3.64 7.54 6.15
CA VAL A 276 2.32 7.01 5.76
C VAL A 276 2.46 5.58 5.27
N PRO A 277 2.59 4.60 6.19
CA PRO A 277 2.63 3.19 5.85
C PRO A 277 1.26 2.60 5.49
N LEU A 278 1.28 1.59 4.61
CA LEU A 278 0.19 0.61 4.50
C LEU A 278 0.19 -0.31 5.72
N HIS A 279 -0.98 -0.63 6.25
CA HIS A 279 -1.11 -1.35 7.52
C HIS A 279 -1.44 -2.82 7.31
N ARG A 280 -0.55 -3.71 7.74
CA ARG A 280 -0.75 -5.17 7.70
C ARG A 280 -0.73 -5.81 9.08
N SER A 281 0.13 -5.37 9.99
CA SER A 281 0.33 -5.99 11.31
C SER A 281 0.53 -4.94 12.41
N HIS A 282 0.25 -5.33 13.66
CA HIS A 282 0.67 -4.55 14.84
C HIS A 282 2.20 -4.44 14.98
N LEU A 283 2.98 -5.24 14.25
CA LEU A 283 4.43 -5.09 14.21
C LEU A 283 4.88 -3.87 13.40
N ASP A 284 4.02 -3.30 12.55
CA ASP A 284 4.38 -2.23 11.61
C ASP A 284 4.98 -1.01 12.34
N TYR A 285 4.29 -0.45 13.34
CA TYR A 285 4.76 0.72 14.09
C TYR A 285 6.00 0.44 14.96
N ILE A 286 6.16 -0.81 15.41
CA ILE A 286 7.36 -1.25 16.15
C ILE A 286 8.55 -1.27 15.21
N LEU A 287 8.38 -1.87 14.02
CA LEU A 287 9.40 -1.98 12.99
C LEU A 287 9.84 -0.63 12.46
N ILE A 288 8.91 0.28 12.17
CA ILE A 288 9.22 1.63 11.67
C ILE A 288 10.02 2.39 12.72
N THR A 289 9.55 2.41 13.97
CA THR A 289 10.28 3.06 15.08
C THR A 289 11.68 2.46 15.27
N PHE A 290 11.79 1.13 15.22
CA PHE A 290 13.06 0.40 15.31
C PHE A 290 14.03 0.78 14.18
N VAL A 291 13.55 0.82 12.93
CA VAL A 291 14.36 1.20 11.78
C VAL A 291 14.86 2.64 11.91
N LEU A 292 13.98 3.58 12.26
CA LEU A 292 14.31 5.01 12.39
C LEU A 292 15.38 5.26 13.48
N GLN A 293 15.28 4.55 14.61
CA GLN A 293 16.31 4.58 15.66
C GLN A 293 17.67 4.10 15.15
N ASN A 294 17.70 3.00 14.39
CA ASN A 294 18.93 2.46 13.83
C ASN A 294 19.59 3.38 12.78
N ILE A 295 18.79 4.12 12.01
CA ILE A 295 19.30 5.09 11.02
C ILE A 295 19.51 6.49 11.60
N ARG A 296 19.37 6.68 12.92
CA ARG A 296 19.56 7.96 13.63
C ARG A 296 18.63 9.07 13.12
N VAL A 297 17.37 8.72 12.89
CA VAL A 297 16.30 9.67 12.55
C VAL A 297 15.35 9.79 13.74
N LYS A 298 14.82 11.00 13.97
CA LYS A 298 13.89 11.29 15.08
C LYS A 298 12.64 10.40 14.95
N SER A 299 12.31 9.64 16.00
CA SER A 299 11.14 8.78 16.04
C SER A 299 9.83 9.58 15.94
N PRO A 300 8.81 9.05 15.24
CA PRO A 300 7.54 9.73 15.03
C PRO A 300 6.58 9.57 16.21
N LEU A 301 5.61 10.47 16.28
CA LEU A 301 4.41 10.29 17.07
C LEU A 301 3.44 9.41 16.27
N VAL A 302 2.99 8.30 16.86
CA VAL A 302 2.19 7.29 16.16
C VAL A 302 0.71 7.45 16.51
N ALA A 303 -0.14 7.61 15.50
CA ALA A 303 -1.59 7.66 15.68
C ALA A 303 -2.11 6.26 16.04
N ALA A 304 -2.55 6.05 17.28
CA ALA A 304 -3.02 4.75 17.78
C ALA A 304 -4.51 4.79 18.15
N GLY A 305 -5.25 3.72 17.88
CA GLY A 305 -6.64 3.60 18.31
C GLY A 305 -6.75 3.35 19.82
N ASN A 306 -7.77 3.93 20.48
CA ASN A 306 -8.04 3.74 21.92
C ASN A 306 -8.17 2.27 22.35
N ASN A 307 -8.52 1.36 21.43
CA ASN A 307 -8.63 -0.07 21.69
C ASN A 307 -7.30 -0.72 22.09
N LEU A 308 -6.15 -0.08 21.79
CA LEU A 308 -4.82 -0.56 22.17
C LEU A 308 -4.40 -0.11 23.58
N ARG A 309 -5.25 0.65 24.28
CA ARG A 309 -4.97 1.14 25.63
C ARG A 309 -5.33 0.09 26.68
N ILE A 310 -4.67 -1.06 26.60
CA ILE A 310 -4.72 -2.09 27.65
C ILE A 310 -3.83 -1.62 28.81
N PRO A 311 -4.16 -1.91 30.09
CA PRO A 311 -3.28 -1.59 31.22
C PRO A 311 -1.83 -2.05 30.98
N VAL A 312 -0.85 -1.29 31.46
CA VAL A 312 0.60 -1.46 31.22
C VAL A 312 1.03 -1.23 29.76
N PHE A 313 0.45 -1.96 28.80
CA PHE A 313 0.80 -1.84 27.38
C PHE A 313 0.49 -0.45 26.81
N GLY A 314 -0.62 0.15 27.21
CA GLY A 314 -0.99 1.51 26.82
C GLY A 314 -0.05 2.58 27.39
N TRP A 315 0.58 2.34 28.54
CA TRP A 315 1.63 3.24 29.08
C TRP A 315 2.93 3.09 28.29
N LEU A 316 3.34 1.86 27.99
CA LEU A 316 4.51 1.55 27.16
C LEU A 316 4.37 2.19 25.77
N LEU A 317 3.27 1.94 25.06
CA LEU A 317 3.02 2.52 23.74
C LEU A 317 3.05 4.05 23.76
N ARG A 318 2.49 4.67 24.80
CA ARG A 318 2.54 6.13 24.97
C ARG A 318 3.97 6.65 25.11
N GLY A 319 4.80 5.94 25.87
CA GLY A 319 6.21 6.24 26.01
C GLY A 319 7.03 5.97 24.74
N LEU A 320 6.51 5.16 23.82
CA LEU A 320 7.11 4.89 22.50
C LEU A 320 6.60 5.81 21.40
N GLY A 321 5.69 6.73 21.71
CA GLY A 321 5.25 7.76 20.76
C GLY A 321 3.76 7.73 20.44
N ALA A 322 3.02 6.73 20.92
CA ALA A 322 1.61 6.59 20.62
C ALA A 322 0.78 7.75 21.22
N PHE A 323 0.01 8.41 20.37
CA PHE A 323 -1.07 9.29 20.79
C PHE A 323 -2.41 8.64 20.44
N PHE A 324 -3.31 8.61 21.42
CA PHE A 324 -4.50 7.77 21.37
C PHE A 324 -5.72 8.52 20.82
N ILE A 325 -6.33 7.95 19.77
CA ILE A 325 -7.49 8.49 19.07
C ILE A 325 -8.68 7.52 19.21
N LYS A 326 -9.88 8.05 19.45
CA LYS A 326 -11.14 7.31 19.36
C LYS A 326 -11.35 6.75 17.95
N ARG A 327 -11.79 5.50 17.86
CA ARG A 327 -12.09 4.83 16.58
C ARG A 327 -13.38 5.33 15.93
N ARG A 328 -14.37 5.73 16.74
CA ARG A 328 -15.55 6.50 16.35
C ARG A 328 -15.52 7.79 17.13
N ILE A 329 -15.41 8.91 16.43
CA ILE A 329 -15.42 10.24 17.04
C ILE A 329 -16.85 10.60 17.46
N ASP A 330 -17.83 10.20 16.66
CA ASP A 330 -19.22 10.54 16.89
C ASP A 330 -19.85 9.53 17.89
N PRO A 331 -20.54 10.01 18.95
CA PRO A 331 -21.42 9.24 19.82
C PRO A 331 -22.46 8.42 19.05
N ALA A 332 -22.94 7.36 19.69
CA ALA A 332 -24.06 6.50 19.27
C ALA A 332 -25.30 7.29 18.79
N ASP A 333 -25.54 8.47 19.38
CA ASP A 333 -26.71 9.32 19.12
C ASP A 333 -26.58 10.19 17.84
N GLY A 334 -25.58 9.93 16.99
CA GLY A 334 -25.41 10.61 15.69
C GLY A 334 -24.91 12.06 15.75
N LYS A 335 -24.68 12.62 16.95
CA LYS A 335 -24.23 14.03 17.14
C LYS A 335 -22.72 14.19 17.17
N LYS A 336 -22.13 14.93 16.23
CA LYS A 336 -20.67 15.14 16.12
C LYS A 336 -20.04 15.67 17.43
N ASP A 337 -18.96 15.02 17.92
CA ASP A 337 -18.20 15.47 19.11
C ASP A 337 -17.25 16.63 18.75
N THR A 338 -17.79 17.84 18.70
CA THR A 338 -17.09 19.09 18.33
C THR A 338 -15.82 19.32 19.17
N ILE A 339 -15.94 19.18 20.50
CA ILE A 339 -14.84 19.36 21.45
C ILE A 339 -13.70 18.37 21.17
N TYR A 340 -14.00 17.08 21.02
CA TYR A 340 -12.96 16.08 20.79
C TYR A 340 -12.18 16.36 19.50
N ARG A 341 -12.87 16.82 18.46
CA ARG A 341 -12.28 17.13 17.16
C ARG A 341 -11.42 18.38 17.21
N ALA A 342 -11.86 19.41 17.91
CA ALA A 342 -11.07 20.61 18.18
C ALA A 342 -9.78 20.25 18.93
N VAL A 343 -9.88 19.42 19.99
CA VAL A 343 -8.70 18.95 20.73
C VAL A 343 -7.74 18.17 19.84
N LEU A 344 -8.23 17.23 19.02
CA LEU A 344 -7.39 16.44 18.12
C LEU A 344 -6.69 17.33 17.08
N HIS A 345 -7.44 18.25 16.46
CA HIS A 345 -6.92 19.19 15.49
C HIS A 345 -5.79 20.04 16.10
N THR A 346 -6.07 20.74 17.19
CA THR A 346 -5.09 21.58 17.88
C THR A 346 -3.89 20.76 18.35
N TYR A 347 -4.09 19.56 18.89
CA TYR A 347 -2.99 18.69 19.33
C TYR A 347 -2.02 18.36 18.19
N MET A 348 -2.55 17.94 17.02
CA MET A 348 -1.72 17.62 15.85
C MET A 348 -1.02 18.87 15.30
N THR A 349 -1.73 19.99 15.19
CA THR A 349 -1.17 21.26 14.72
C THR A 349 -0.02 21.74 15.61
N GLU A 350 -0.17 21.68 16.94
CA GLU A 350 0.93 22.00 17.87
C GLU A 350 2.08 20.99 17.78
N CYS A 351 1.81 19.71 17.53
CA CYS A 351 2.87 18.71 17.32
C CYS A 351 3.71 19.02 16.06
N LEU A 352 3.05 19.38 14.97
CA LEU A 352 3.70 19.79 13.72
C LEU A 352 4.54 21.06 13.94
N ARG A 353 3.98 22.07 14.63
CA ARG A 353 4.70 23.31 14.98
C ARG A 353 5.93 23.04 15.85
N ALA A 354 5.87 22.05 16.73
CA ALA A 354 6.99 21.63 17.57
C ALA A 354 8.04 20.77 16.83
N GLY A 355 7.89 20.56 15.51
CA GLY A 355 8.83 19.79 14.70
C GLY A 355 8.83 18.30 15.01
N HIS A 356 7.68 17.74 15.43
CA HIS A 356 7.53 16.29 15.58
C HIS A 356 7.27 15.63 14.22
N ASN A 357 7.92 14.50 14.01
CA ASN A 357 7.54 13.59 12.94
C ASN A 357 6.24 12.88 13.33
N ILE A 358 5.39 12.56 12.36
CA ILE A 358 4.11 11.90 12.60
C ILE A 358 4.03 10.64 11.76
N GLU A 359 3.55 9.55 12.35
CA GLU A 359 3.21 8.31 11.67
C GLU A 359 1.71 8.05 11.81
N PHE A 360 1.03 7.79 10.69
CA PHE A 360 -0.35 7.33 10.72
C PHE A 360 -0.69 6.44 9.53
N TYR A 361 -1.64 5.54 9.74
CA TYR A 361 -2.13 4.62 8.71
C TYR A 361 -3.31 5.25 7.98
N ILE A 362 -3.08 5.67 6.74
CA ILE A 362 -4.10 6.36 5.93
C ILE A 362 -5.32 5.48 5.62
N GLU A 363 -5.18 4.16 5.63
CA GLU A 363 -6.27 3.18 5.49
C GLU A 363 -7.22 3.17 6.71
N GLY A 364 -6.74 3.69 7.86
CA GLY A 364 -7.44 3.72 9.13
C GLY A 364 -7.51 2.39 9.89
N GLY A 365 -6.85 1.34 9.39
CA GLY A 365 -6.70 0.05 10.07
C GLY A 365 -6.02 -1.00 9.20
N ARG A 366 -5.59 -2.11 9.81
CA ARG A 366 -4.96 -3.25 9.12
C ARG A 366 -5.82 -3.77 7.98
N THR A 367 -5.25 -4.09 6.82
CA THR A 367 -5.97 -4.77 5.74
C THR A 367 -6.43 -6.16 6.20
N ARG A 368 -7.64 -6.60 5.80
CA ARG A 368 -8.13 -7.96 6.05
C ARG A 368 -7.90 -8.89 4.87
N THR A 369 -7.78 -8.33 3.67
CA THR A 369 -7.70 -9.07 2.40
C THR A 369 -6.28 -9.09 1.85
N GLY A 370 -5.35 -8.30 2.40
CA GLY A 370 -3.99 -8.17 1.86
C GLY A 370 -3.88 -7.14 0.72
N LYS A 371 -5.02 -6.65 0.22
CA LYS A 371 -5.12 -5.54 -0.74
C LYS A 371 -4.98 -4.18 -0.04
N PRO A 372 -4.40 -3.16 -0.68
CA PRO A 372 -4.46 -1.78 -0.19
C PRO A 372 -5.92 -1.32 -0.08
N CYS A 373 -6.26 -0.66 1.03
CA CYS A 373 -7.58 -0.10 1.26
C CYS A 373 -7.70 1.33 0.72
N MET A 374 -8.93 1.81 0.52
CA MET A 374 -9.17 3.21 0.16
C MET A 374 -8.74 4.17 1.30
N PRO A 375 -8.21 5.37 0.98
CA PRO A 375 -7.71 6.30 1.98
C PRO A 375 -8.83 6.90 2.84
N LYS A 376 -8.51 7.17 4.10
CA LYS A 376 -9.33 7.94 5.04
C LYS A 376 -8.62 9.23 5.37
N GLY A 377 -9.04 10.30 4.70
CA GLY A 377 -8.37 11.60 4.72
C GLY A 377 -8.37 12.36 6.05
N GLY A 378 -8.96 11.85 7.13
CA GLY A 378 -9.20 12.64 8.35
C GLY A 378 -7.93 13.18 9.04
N LEU A 379 -6.86 12.39 9.18
CA LEU A 379 -5.61 12.90 9.76
C LEU A 379 -4.80 13.71 8.75
N LEU A 380 -4.83 13.29 7.48
CA LEU A 380 -4.17 13.99 6.38
C LEU A 380 -4.74 15.41 6.19
N SER A 381 -6.05 15.60 6.37
CA SER A 381 -6.69 16.92 6.26
C SER A 381 -6.17 17.92 7.30
N VAL A 382 -5.77 17.45 8.50
CA VAL A 382 -5.17 18.33 9.51
C VAL A 382 -3.78 18.80 9.09
N ILE A 383 -3.00 17.90 8.48
CA ILE A 383 -1.65 18.22 8.01
C ILE A 383 -1.71 19.17 6.80
N VAL A 384 -2.61 18.90 5.84
CA VAL A 384 -2.86 19.79 4.71
C VAL A 384 -3.38 21.14 5.19
N GLY A 385 -4.32 21.16 6.14
CA GLY A 385 -4.84 22.39 6.75
C GLY A 385 -3.73 23.20 7.44
N ALA A 386 -2.86 22.56 8.24
CA ALA A 386 -1.73 23.22 8.88
C ALA A 386 -0.76 23.87 7.88
N TYR A 387 -0.59 23.28 6.70
CA TYR A 387 0.16 23.89 5.60
C TYR A 387 -0.58 25.07 4.96
N MET A 388 -1.87 24.92 4.64
CA MET A 388 -2.68 25.98 4.03
C MET A 388 -2.82 27.21 4.92
N ASP A 389 -2.96 27.00 6.23
CA ASP A 389 -3.08 28.06 7.24
C ASP A 389 -1.72 28.70 7.58
N GLY A 390 -0.62 28.24 6.98
CA GLY A 390 0.74 28.74 7.22
C GLY A 390 1.31 28.37 8.59
N THR A 391 0.71 27.42 9.32
CA THR A 391 1.28 26.92 10.59
C THR A 391 2.62 26.21 10.36
N ILE A 392 2.75 25.52 9.23
CA ILE A 392 4.00 24.95 8.76
C ILE A 392 4.28 25.43 7.34
N GLU A 393 5.54 25.70 7.02
CA GLU A 393 5.93 26.14 5.68
C GLU A 393 5.86 25.01 4.65
N ASP A 394 6.18 23.78 5.08
CA ASP A 394 6.14 22.56 4.28
C ASP A 394 6.25 21.32 5.19
N ALA A 395 5.93 20.15 4.65
CA ALA A 395 6.19 18.85 5.27
C ALA A 395 6.61 17.84 4.20
N LEU A 396 7.40 16.84 4.57
CA LEU A 396 7.78 15.77 3.65
C LEU A 396 6.94 14.53 3.93
N ILE A 397 6.09 14.17 2.96
CA ILE A 397 5.32 12.94 3.01
C ILE A 397 6.21 11.79 2.58
N VAL A 398 6.26 10.73 3.39
CA VAL A 398 7.04 9.52 3.17
C VAL A 398 6.07 8.33 3.00
N PRO A 399 5.71 7.97 1.77
CA PRO A 399 4.94 6.75 1.51
C PRO A 399 5.77 5.52 1.89
N MET A 400 5.14 4.53 2.50
CA MET A 400 5.85 3.35 3.02
C MET A 400 5.02 2.08 2.85
N SER A 401 5.72 0.96 2.72
CA SER A 401 5.08 -0.35 2.75
C SER A 401 5.92 -1.37 3.52
N ILE A 402 5.22 -2.30 4.15
CA ILE A 402 5.81 -3.44 4.85
C ILE A 402 5.11 -4.68 4.31
N ASN A 403 5.90 -5.67 3.91
CA ASN A 403 5.39 -6.97 3.46
C ASN A 403 6.06 -8.11 4.23
N TYR A 404 5.32 -9.19 4.42
CA TYR A 404 5.67 -10.31 5.27
C TYR A 404 5.55 -11.59 4.45
N ASP A 405 6.48 -12.53 4.61
CA ASP A 405 6.28 -13.89 4.09
C ASP A 405 5.06 -14.55 4.76
N LYS A 406 4.95 -14.43 6.09
CA LYS A 406 3.81 -14.91 6.88
C LYS A 406 3.41 -13.89 7.93
N LEU A 407 2.12 -13.61 8.05
CA LEU A 407 1.62 -12.61 9.01
C LEU A 407 1.68 -13.15 10.45
N VAL A 408 2.23 -12.36 11.36
CA VAL A 408 2.36 -12.75 12.78
C VAL A 408 1.03 -12.74 13.52
N ASP A 409 0.22 -11.72 13.25
CA ASP A 409 -1.09 -11.50 13.89
C ASP A 409 -2.16 -12.56 13.50
N GLY A 410 -1.86 -13.44 12.53
CA GLY A 410 -2.84 -14.31 11.90
C GLY A 410 -3.78 -13.56 10.95
N ASN A 411 -4.54 -14.31 10.14
CA ASN A 411 -5.44 -13.73 9.14
C ASN A 411 -6.87 -13.56 9.68
N PHE A 412 -7.57 -12.49 9.27
CA PHE A 412 -8.88 -12.07 9.78
C PHE A 412 -10.06 -12.89 9.25
N ILE A 413 -9.86 -14.18 9.00
CA ILE A 413 -10.82 -15.07 8.33
C ILE A 413 -12.18 -15.08 9.01
N SER A 414 -12.21 -15.20 10.35
CA SER A 414 -13.48 -15.22 11.07
C SER A 414 -14.26 -13.92 10.87
N GLU A 415 -13.57 -12.77 10.81
CA GLU A 415 -14.20 -11.47 10.50
C GLU A 415 -14.72 -11.43 9.05
N LEU A 416 -13.96 -12.00 8.10
CA LEU A 416 -14.34 -12.09 6.68
C LEU A 416 -15.52 -13.02 6.42
N LEU A 417 -15.72 -14.03 7.27
CA LEU A 417 -16.87 -14.95 7.22
C LEU A 417 -18.10 -14.44 8.01
N GLY A 418 -18.05 -13.21 8.52
CA GLY A 418 -19.18 -12.57 9.20
C GLY A 418 -19.25 -12.78 10.71
N HIS A 419 -18.29 -13.46 11.33
CA HIS A 419 -18.23 -13.54 12.78
C HIS A 419 -17.81 -12.20 13.41
N PRO A 420 -18.35 -11.86 14.59
CA PRO A 420 -18.01 -10.60 15.25
C PRO A 420 -16.52 -10.55 15.57
N LYS A 421 -15.96 -9.34 15.48
CA LYS A 421 -14.57 -9.09 15.86
C LYS A 421 -14.36 -9.50 17.31
N LYS A 422 -13.48 -10.48 17.54
CA LYS A 422 -13.03 -10.85 18.89
C LYS A 422 -12.08 -9.77 19.39
N MET A 423 -12.33 -9.22 20.58
CA MET A 423 -11.34 -8.39 21.25
C MET A 423 -10.26 -9.31 21.81
N GLU A 424 -8.99 -9.04 21.48
CA GLU A 424 -7.86 -9.76 22.04
C GLU A 424 -7.78 -9.44 23.55
N THR A 425 -8.02 -10.43 24.40
CA THR A 425 -7.79 -10.30 25.85
C THR A 425 -6.29 -10.35 26.14
N PHE A 426 -5.85 -9.77 27.25
CA PHE A 426 -4.43 -9.75 27.63
C PHE A 426 -3.83 -11.17 27.74
N SER A 427 -4.60 -12.14 28.24
CA SER A 427 -4.18 -13.55 28.32
C SER A 427 -4.07 -14.21 26.94
N ALA A 428 -5.01 -13.93 26.04
CA ALA A 428 -4.95 -14.41 24.65
C ALA A 428 -3.75 -13.79 23.91
N ALA A 429 -3.47 -12.51 24.13
CA ALA A 429 -2.31 -11.83 23.56
C ALA A 429 -0.99 -12.45 24.07
N LEU A 430 -0.88 -12.77 25.36
CA LEU A 430 0.33 -13.40 25.91
C LEU A 430 0.53 -14.85 25.41
N SER A 431 -0.55 -15.62 25.31
CA SER A 431 -0.52 -16.97 24.72
C SER A 431 -0.16 -16.92 23.22
N ALA A 432 -0.68 -15.93 22.51
CA ALA A 432 -0.33 -15.69 21.11
C ALA A 432 1.15 -15.36 20.97
N VAL A 433 1.68 -14.46 21.81
CA VAL A 433 3.12 -14.13 21.85
C VAL A 433 3.98 -15.37 22.10
N TRP A 434 3.59 -16.26 23.03
CA TRP A 434 4.32 -17.51 23.28
C TRP A 434 4.33 -18.44 22.06
N THR A 435 3.19 -18.59 21.40
CA THR A 435 3.05 -19.40 20.18
C THR A 435 3.86 -18.81 19.04
N THR A 436 3.82 -17.49 18.89
CA THR A 436 4.61 -16.71 17.92
C THR A 436 6.11 -16.91 18.12
N LEU A 437 6.60 -16.86 19.37
CA LEU A 437 8.03 -17.03 19.67
C LEU A 437 8.57 -18.42 19.27
N ASN A 438 7.70 -19.42 19.16
CA ASN A 438 8.04 -20.80 18.76
C ASN A 438 7.74 -21.09 17.28
N SER A 439 7.27 -20.11 16.51
CA SER A 439 6.87 -20.26 15.12
C SER A 439 7.83 -19.55 14.16
N ASN A 440 7.91 -20.01 12.91
CA ASN A 440 8.71 -19.36 11.87
C ASN A 440 7.81 -18.52 10.96
N TYR A 441 8.06 -17.21 10.92
CA TYR A 441 7.30 -16.26 10.08
C TYR A 441 8.08 -15.78 8.86
N GLY A 442 9.26 -16.36 8.61
CA GLY A 442 10.06 -16.03 7.45
C GLY A 442 10.68 -14.64 7.52
N SER A 443 10.68 -13.94 6.39
CA SER A 443 11.32 -12.63 6.25
C SER A 443 10.30 -11.51 6.16
N ILE A 444 10.73 -10.32 6.57
CA ILE A 444 9.97 -9.08 6.49
C ILE A 444 10.72 -8.12 5.59
N ARG A 445 10.02 -7.48 4.66
CA ARG A 445 10.57 -6.48 3.75
C ARG A 445 9.91 -5.14 4.03
N ILE A 446 10.72 -4.12 4.25
CA ILE A 446 10.26 -2.74 4.44
C ILE A 446 10.83 -1.90 3.31
N ASP A 447 9.95 -1.21 2.61
CA ASP A 447 10.28 -0.33 1.49
C ASP A 447 9.81 1.10 1.80
N PHE A 448 10.75 2.05 1.83
CA PHE A 448 10.45 3.48 1.90
C PHE A 448 10.44 4.06 0.49
N SER A 449 9.34 4.73 0.14
CA SER A 449 9.29 5.56 -1.06
C SER A 449 9.97 6.91 -0.82
N GLN A 450 10.31 7.57 -1.91
CA GLN A 450 10.95 8.87 -1.92
C GLN A 450 10.09 9.92 -1.23
N PRO A 451 10.62 10.59 -0.20
CA PRO A 451 9.93 11.71 0.44
C PRO A 451 9.64 12.80 -0.57
N PHE A 452 8.43 13.34 -0.55
CA PHE A 452 8.06 14.46 -1.40
C PHE A 452 7.42 15.59 -0.62
N SER A 453 7.62 16.81 -1.11
CA SER A 453 7.09 18.05 -0.52
C SER A 453 5.57 18.11 -0.62
N LEU A 454 4.91 18.35 0.52
CA LEU A 454 3.47 18.58 0.60
C LEU A 454 3.08 19.84 -0.19
N ARG A 455 3.86 20.92 -0.06
CA ARG A 455 3.68 22.16 -0.83
C ARG A 455 3.70 21.90 -2.33
N GLU A 456 4.62 21.07 -2.80
CA GLU A 456 4.77 20.78 -4.22
C GLU A 456 3.56 20.02 -4.78
N ILE A 457 3.14 18.93 -4.12
CA ILE A 457 2.01 18.13 -4.59
C ILE A 457 0.70 18.93 -4.54
N VAL A 458 0.48 19.75 -3.51
CA VAL A 458 -0.70 20.59 -3.38
C VAL A 458 -0.81 21.57 -4.55
N LYS A 459 0.28 22.31 -4.85
CA LYS A 459 0.31 23.25 -5.97
C LYS A 459 0.07 22.55 -7.31
N SER A 460 0.67 21.38 -7.53
CA SER A 460 0.49 20.63 -8.77
C SER A 460 -0.97 20.17 -8.97
N LEU A 461 -1.60 19.65 -7.93
CA LEU A 461 -2.99 19.17 -8.01
C LEU A 461 -3.99 20.32 -8.17
N GLN A 462 -3.79 21.45 -7.48
CA GLN A 462 -4.62 22.64 -7.64
C GLN A 462 -4.52 23.21 -9.07
N ASN A 463 -3.31 23.36 -9.59
CA ASN A 463 -3.09 23.87 -10.96
C ASN A 463 -3.76 22.98 -12.03
N ARG A 464 -3.77 21.66 -11.84
CA ARG A 464 -4.45 20.72 -12.75
C ARG A 464 -5.96 20.84 -12.66
N SER A 465 -6.51 20.93 -11.46
CA SER A 465 -7.94 21.13 -11.26
C SER A 465 -8.43 22.41 -11.94
N ASN A 466 -7.65 23.50 -11.88
CA ASN A 466 -7.98 24.77 -12.54
C ASN A 466 -7.93 24.68 -14.08
N ARG A 467 -7.00 23.89 -14.65
CA ARG A 467 -6.91 23.69 -16.10
C ARG A 467 -8.12 22.94 -16.66
N LEU A 468 -8.55 21.88 -15.96
CA LEU A 468 -9.74 21.11 -16.34
C LEU A 468 -11.01 21.98 -16.37
N SER A 469 -11.18 22.88 -15.40
CA SER A 469 -12.32 23.82 -15.39
C SER A 469 -12.26 24.87 -16.50
N GLN A 470 -11.08 25.17 -17.05
CA GLN A 470 -10.90 26.23 -18.06
C GLN A 470 -11.08 25.70 -19.48
N THR A 471 -10.70 24.45 -19.75
CA THR A 471 -10.98 23.77 -21.03
C THR A 471 -12.48 23.58 -21.27
N ASP A 472 -13.25 23.35 -20.22
CA ASP A 472 -14.72 23.21 -20.31
C ASP A 472 -15.41 24.52 -20.70
N ILE A 473 -14.78 25.68 -20.43
CA ILE A 473 -15.33 27.02 -20.74
C ILE A 473 -14.95 27.45 -22.17
N VAL A 474 -13.74 27.13 -22.62
CA VAL A 474 -13.21 27.57 -23.92
C VAL A 474 -13.77 26.75 -25.09
N CYS A 475 -14.12 25.48 -24.88
CA CYS A 475 -14.60 24.61 -25.97
C CYS A 475 -16.08 24.79 -26.35
N GLY A 476 -16.84 25.74 -25.78
CA GLY A 476 -18.19 26.09 -26.24
C GLY A 476 -19.14 24.90 -26.46
N ARG A 477 -18.92 23.76 -25.78
CA ARG A 477 -19.73 22.56 -25.99
C ARG A 477 -21.04 22.77 -25.27
N ASP A 478 -22.10 22.95 -26.05
CA ASP A 478 -23.46 23.01 -25.57
C ASP A 478 -23.70 21.96 -24.49
N SER A 479 -24.28 22.43 -23.38
CA SER A 479 -24.58 21.68 -22.16
C SER A 479 -25.40 20.41 -22.37
N ASP A 480 -25.97 20.19 -23.56
CA ASP A 480 -26.70 18.98 -23.93
C ASP A 480 -25.86 17.91 -24.63
N SER A 481 -24.74 18.25 -25.28
CA SER A 481 -23.82 17.26 -25.87
C SER A 481 -22.92 16.59 -24.83
N VAL A 482 -22.64 17.30 -23.73
CA VAL A 482 -21.90 16.80 -22.55
C VAL A 482 -22.70 15.74 -21.77
N LYS A 483 -24.01 15.62 -21.98
CA LYS A 483 -24.82 14.53 -21.38
C LYS A 483 -24.51 13.15 -22.00
N LYS A 484 -23.95 13.08 -23.21
CA LYS A 484 -23.67 11.79 -23.89
C LYS A 484 -22.31 11.18 -23.52
N ASN A 485 -21.31 11.98 -23.13
CA ASN A 485 -20.01 11.45 -22.66
C ASN A 485 -19.94 11.39 -21.13
N GLY A 486 -20.92 10.71 -20.52
CA GLY A 486 -21.08 10.61 -19.07
C GLY A 486 -19.89 9.97 -18.32
N LEU A 487 -19.03 9.19 -18.98
CA LEU A 487 -18.02 8.36 -18.31
C LEU A 487 -16.95 9.12 -17.51
N GLN A 488 -16.53 10.33 -17.92
CA GLN A 488 -15.51 11.08 -17.16
C GLN A 488 -16.05 11.73 -15.87
N LYS A 489 -17.38 11.95 -15.76
CA LYS A 489 -18.00 12.50 -14.53
C LYS A 489 -18.13 11.45 -13.40
N HIS A 490 -17.96 10.16 -13.68
CA HIS A 490 -18.35 9.09 -12.75
C HIS A 490 -17.29 8.68 -11.71
N PHE A 491 -16.04 9.14 -11.78
CA PHE A 491 -15.04 8.90 -10.70
C PHE A 491 -15.05 9.98 -9.59
N ARG A 492 -16.17 10.68 -9.39
CA ARG A 492 -16.36 11.51 -8.18
C ARG A 492 -16.10 10.65 -6.94
N SER A 493 -15.13 11.07 -6.14
CA SER A 493 -14.86 10.54 -4.81
C SER A 493 -16.16 10.61 -4.01
N MET A 494 -16.67 9.47 -3.52
CA MET A 494 -17.69 9.55 -2.48
C MET A 494 -17.09 10.31 -1.29
N PRO A 495 -17.78 11.33 -0.75
CA PRO A 495 -17.34 11.92 0.50
C PRO A 495 -17.30 10.78 1.53
N SER A 496 -16.14 10.58 2.16
CA SER A 496 -16.06 9.67 3.29
C SER A 496 -17.09 10.10 4.33
N THR A 497 -18.18 9.34 4.47
CA THR A 497 -19.19 9.50 5.54
C THR A 497 -18.59 9.27 6.92
N THR A 498 -17.36 8.74 6.97
CA THR A 498 -16.55 8.51 8.16
C THR A 498 -15.40 9.50 8.32
N SER A 499 -15.41 10.63 7.61
CA SER A 499 -14.40 11.67 7.85
C SER A 499 -14.47 12.11 9.32
N LEU A 500 -13.34 12.02 10.04
CA LEU A 500 -13.15 12.59 11.38
C LEU A 500 -13.61 14.07 11.44
N TYR A 501 -13.58 14.71 10.26
CA TYR A 501 -14.11 15.98 9.72
C TYR A 501 -15.62 16.26 9.68
N GLY A 502 -16.49 15.25 9.59
CA GLY A 502 -17.83 15.47 9.01
C GLY A 502 -17.78 16.26 7.69
N THR A 503 -18.92 16.52 7.06
CA THR A 503 -19.01 17.28 5.79
C THR A 503 -18.96 18.79 5.96
N ASP A 504 -19.01 19.31 7.18
CA ASP A 504 -19.50 20.68 7.43
C ASP A 504 -18.40 21.68 7.84
N VAL A 505 -17.15 21.24 8.04
CA VAL A 505 -16.04 22.09 8.55
C VAL A 505 -14.92 22.29 7.52
N VAL A 506 -14.85 21.46 6.48
CA VAL A 506 -13.77 21.51 5.48
C VAL A 506 -14.40 21.73 4.11
N ASP A 507 -13.97 22.80 3.43
CA ASP A 507 -14.37 23.11 2.05
C ASP A 507 -14.31 21.85 1.16
N GLU A 508 -15.31 21.67 0.29
CA GLU A 508 -15.42 20.51 -0.58
C GLU A 508 -14.19 20.39 -1.51
N SER A 509 -13.64 21.53 -1.92
CA SER A 509 -12.39 21.61 -2.67
C SER A 509 -11.21 20.99 -1.90
N HIS A 510 -11.08 21.29 -0.60
CA HIS A 510 -10.03 20.76 0.27
C HIS A 510 -10.20 19.25 0.50
N ARG A 511 -11.45 18.76 0.59
CA ARG A 511 -11.73 17.32 0.74
C ARG A 511 -11.28 16.53 -0.49
N THR A 512 -11.58 17.03 -1.69
CA THR A 512 -11.15 16.36 -2.93
C THR A 512 -9.63 16.37 -3.08
N LEU A 513 -8.96 17.46 -2.68
CA LEU A 513 -7.50 17.55 -2.65
C LEU A 513 -6.89 16.50 -1.70
N VAL A 514 -7.41 16.40 -0.48
CA VAL A 514 -6.95 15.41 0.51
C VAL A 514 -7.18 13.97 0.02
N ASP A 515 -8.31 13.69 -0.62
CA ASP A 515 -8.58 12.36 -1.22
C ASP A 515 -7.58 12.04 -2.34
N LYS A 516 -7.31 13.00 -3.25
CA LYS A 516 -6.31 12.84 -4.32
C LYS A 516 -4.91 12.59 -3.76
N ILE A 517 -4.47 13.36 -2.77
CA ILE A 517 -3.16 13.12 -2.11
C ILE A 517 -3.15 11.75 -1.46
N GLY A 518 -4.23 11.37 -0.76
CA GLY A 518 -4.33 10.08 -0.10
C GLY A 518 -4.25 8.89 -1.06
N ARG A 519 -4.99 8.93 -2.18
CA ARG A 519 -4.94 7.89 -3.22
C ARG A 519 -3.56 7.81 -3.86
N HIS A 520 -2.91 8.95 -4.10
CA HIS A 520 -1.56 9.00 -4.65
C HIS A 520 -0.54 8.34 -3.70
N VAL A 521 -0.61 8.63 -2.39
CA VAL A 521 0.28 8.04 -1.38
C VAL A 521 0.07 6.53 -1.26
N ILE A 522 -1.18 6.04 -1.26
CA ILE A 522 -1.47 4.61 -1.22
C ILE A 522 -0.95 3.91 -2.46
N TYR A 523 -1.17 4.49 -3.64
CA TYR A 523 -0.67 3.94 -4.90
C TYR A 523 0.86 3.83 -4.92
N ASP A 524 1.56 4.90 -4.52
CA ASP A 524 3.03 4.91 -4.47
C ASP A 524 3.57 3.93 -3.43
N SER A 525 2.93 3.85 -2.25
CA SER A 525 3.30 2.89 -1.20
C SER A 525 3.12 1.45 -1.69
N PHE A 526 2.00 1.17 -2.36
CA PHE A 526 1.74 -0.15 -2.91
C PHE A 526 2.71 -0.50 -4.03
N LYS A 527 2.93 0.37 -5.03
CA LYS A 527 3.87 0.08 -6.14
C LYS A 527 5.31 -0.09 -5.66
N ALA A 528 5.71 0.55 -4.55
CA ALA A 528 7.02 0.35 -3.94
C ALA A 528 7.16 -0.99 -3.20
N CYS A 529 6.05 -1.56 -2.72
CA CYS A 529 6.01 -2.79 -1.94
C CYS A 529 6.56 -3.97 -2.74
N ALA A 530 7.63 -4.59 -2.25
CA ALA A 530 8.17 -5.80 -2.85
C ALA A 530 7.23 -7.02 -2.69
N VAL A 531 7.25 -7.92 -3.68
CA VAL A 531 6.47 -9.16 -3.67
C VAL A 531 7.25 -10.27 -2.97
N MET A 532 6.70 -10.88 -1.91
CA MET A 532 7.38 -11.96 -1.16
C MET A 532 7.18 -13.33 -1.83
N ALA A 533 7.92 -14.34 -1.39
CA ALA A 533 7.92 -15.67 -1.99
C ALA A 533 6.54 -16.34 -1.85
N THR A 534 5.93 -16.22 -0.67
CA THR A 534 4.58 -16.73 -0.40
C THR A 534 3.52 -16.03 -1.23
N ASN A 535 3.66 -14.73 -1.51
CA ASN A 535 2.75 -14.00 -2.40
C ASN A 535 2.79 -14.56 -3.83
N SER A 536 3.99 -14.78 -4.37
CA SER A 536 4.19 -15.31 -5.73
C SER A 536 3.65 -16.73 -5.89
N VAL A 537 3.97 -17.63 -4.96
CA VAL A 537 3.52 -19.03 -5.02
C VAL A 537 2.01 -19.14 -4.82
N ALA A 538 1.44 -18.42 -3.85
CA ALA A 538 -0.01 -18.39 -3.64
C ALA A 538 -0.77 -17.88 -4.88
N PHE A 539 -0.24 -16.85 -5.55
CA PHE A 539 -0.81 -16.33 -6.78
C PHE A 539 -0.79 -17.37 -7.91
N LEU A 540 0.35 -17.99 -8.18
CA LEU A 540 0.46 -19.00 -9.23
C LEU A 540 -0.46 -20.20 -8.97
N LEU A 541 -0.54 -20.67 -7.72
CA LEU A 541 -1.43 -21.77 -7.37
C LEU A 541 -2.91 -21.41 -7.54
N LEU A 542 -3.36 -20.22 -7.13
CA LEU A 542 -4.79 -19.86 -7.22
C LEU A 542 -5.24 -19.47 -8.64
N HIS A 543 -4.38 -18.81 -9.42
CA HIS A 543 -4.76 -18.17 -10.68
C HIS A 543 -4.24 -18.88 -11.94
N LYS A 544 -3.19 -19.72 -11.82
CA LYS A 544 -2.62 -20.47 -12.96
C LYS A 544 -2.74 -21.98 -12.79
N PHE A 545 -2.60 -22.48 -11.56
CA PHE A 545 -2.47 -23.92 -11.24
C PHE A 545 -3.47 -24.39 -10.18
N ARG A 546 -4.73 -23.95 -10.30
CA ARG A 546 -5.78 -24.27 -9.32
C ARG A 546 -6.05 -25.77 -9.25
N ASP A 547 -5.90 -26.46 -10.38
CA ASP A 547 -6.12 -27.91 -10.54
C ASP A 547 -4.84 -28.75 -10.31
N GLY A 548 -3.76 -28.14 -9.80
CA GLY A 548 -2.51 -28.81 -9.46
C GLY A 548 -1.37 -28.62 -10.48
N VAL A 549 -0.14 -28.79 -10.02
CA VAL A 549 1.07 -28.57 -10.83
C VAL A 549 2.26 -29.39 -10.34
N THR A 550 3.19 -29.72 -11.23
CA THR A 550 4.48 -30.32 -10.85
C THR A 550 5.44 -29.26 -10.31
N LEU A 551 6.39 -29.66 -9.46
CA LEU A 551 7.41 -28.72 -8.95
C LEU A 551 8.17 -28.02 -10.09
N LYS A 552 8.51 -28.74 -11.16
CA LYS A 552 9.26 -28.20 -12.31
C LYS A 552 8.50 -27.09 -13.03
N GLU A 553 7.21 -27.29 -13.29
CA GLU A 553 6.35 -26.30 -13.96
C GLU A 553 6.10 -25.07 -13.07
N LEU A 554 5.96 -25.28 -11.76
CA LEU A 554 5.79 -24.21 -10.80
C LEU A 554 7.06 -23.34 -10.71
N VAL A 555 8.23 -23.96 -10.70
CA VAL A 555 9.53 -23.25 -10.74
C VAL A 555 9.70 -22.45 -12.02
N ALA A 556 9.40 -23.05 -13.18
CA ALA A 556 9.45 -22.35 -14.47
C ALA A 556 8.49 -21.15 -14.52
N SER A 557 7.28 -21.31 -13.98
CA SER A 557 6.30 -20.22 -13.89
C SER A 557 6.70 -19.14 -12.90
N LEU A 558 7.38 -19.49 -11.80
CA LEU A 558 7.95 -18.51 -10.88
C LEU A 558 9.05 -17.69 -11.56
N ASP A 559 9.91 -18.32 -12.36
CA ASP A 559 10.93 -17.60 -13.13
C ASP A 559 10.32 -16.64 -14.16
N GLN A 560 9.26 -17.06 -14.85
CA GLN A 560 8.50 -16.19 -15.75
C GLN A 560 7.88 -15.01 -14.99
N LEU A 561 7.22 -15.27 -13.87
CA LEU A 561 6.62 -14.23 -13.02
C LEU A 561 7.67 -13.24 -12.51
N ARG A 562 8.85 -13.72 -12.09
CA ARG A 562 9.97 -12.86 -11.67
C ARG A 562 10.45 -11.93 -12.78
N LYS A 563 10.57 -12.44 -14.01
CA LYS A 563 10.95 -11.63 -15.19
C LYS A 563 9.90 -10.56 -15.49
N GLN A 564 8.62 -10.92 -15.42
CA GLN A 564 7.52 -9.99 -15.66
C GLN A 564 7.43 -8.89 -14.59
N LEU A 565 7.57 -9.25 -13.31
CA LEU A 565 7.65 -8.26 -12.23
C LEU A 565 8.84 -7.31 -12.42
N ALA A 566 9.99 -7.84 -12.84
CA ALA A 566 11.17 -7.01 -13.11
C ALA A 566 10.95 -6.06 -14.30
N SER A 567 10.31 -6.49 -15.39
CA SER A 567 9.99 -5.62 -16.53
C SER A 567 9.01 -4.51 -16.16
N ASP A 568 8.10 -4.77 -15.22
CA ASP A 568 7.18 -3.76 -14.67
C ASP A 568 7.84 -2.86 -13.60
N ASN A 569 9.17 -2.92 -13.42
CA ASN A 569 9.90 -2.22 -12.37
C ASN A 569 9.38 -2.53 -10.95
N ARG A 570 9.00 -3.78 -10.67
CA ARG A 570 8.53 -4.25 -9.36
C ARG A 570 9.59 -5.14 -8.69
N ASP A 571 9.97 -4.82 -7.46
CA ASP A 571 10.98 -5.58 -6.71
C ASP A 571 10.38 -6.85 -6.07
N VAL A 572 11.23 -7.85 -5.83
CA VAL A 572 10.88 -9.09 -5.13
C VAL A 572 11.64 -9.21 -3.81
N GLY A 573 10.98 -9.71 -2.77
CA GLY A 573 11.54 -9.84 -1.42
C GLY A 573 12.57 -10.95 -1.23
N PHE A 574 12.76 -11.79 -2.25
CA PHE A 574 13.55 -13.00 -2.19
C PHE A 574 14.63 -13.03 -3.27
N THR A 575 15.61 -13.93 -3.11
CA THR A 575 16.73 -14.14 -4.03
C THR A 575 17.12 -15.61 -4.06
N GLY A 576 17.88 -16.01 -5.06
CA GLY A 576 18.37 -17.39 -5.21
C GLY A 576 17.63 -18.15 -6.31
N GLU A 577 17.89 -19.45 -6.35
CA GLU A 577 17.27 -20.40 -7.25
C GLU A 577 15.78 -20.56 -6.94
N SER A 578 14.95 -20.57 -7.98
CA SER A 578 13.50 -20.59 -7.83
C SER A 578 12.97 -21.88 -7.21
N GLU A 579 13.66 -23.00 -7.37
CA GLU A 579 13.34 -24.27 -6.69
C GLU A 579 13.36 -24.10 -5.15
N ASN A 580 14.47 -23.57 -4.61
CA ASN A 580 14.61 -23.30 -3.18
C ASN A 580 13.58 -22.28 -2.66
N VAL A 581 13.21 -21.31 -3.49
CA VAL A 581 12.20 -20.29 -3.14
C VAL A 581 10.80 -20.91 -3.07
N VAL A 582 10.44 -21.75 -4.04
CA VAL A 582 9.15 -22.46 -4.05
C VAL A 582 9.05 -23.37 -2.83
N GLU A 583 10.08 -24.17 -2.57
CA GLU A 583 10.11 -25.06 -1.40
C GLU A 583 9.98 -24.29 -0.08
N TYR A 584 10.73 -23.19 0.07
CA TYR A 584 10.61 -22.30 1.23
C TYR A 584 9.21 -21.72 1.40
N ALA A 585 8.58 -21.26 0.31
CA ALA A 585 7.24 -20.69 0.36
C ALA A 585 6.18 -21.74 0.73
N ILE A 586 6.25 -22.95 0.16
CA ILE A 586 5.36 -24.06 0.49
C ILE A 586 5.51 -24.47 1.96
N GLN A 587 6.74 -24.53 2.46
CA GLN A 587 7.00 -24.84 3.87
C GLN A 587 6.39 -23.79 4.82
N LEU A 588 6.48 -22.50 4.47
CA LEU A 588 5.93 -21.42 5.29
C LEU A 588 4.40 -21.35 5.26
N LEU A 589 3.81 -21.55 4.08
CA LEU A 589 2.36 -21.65 3.92
C LEU A 589 1.83 -22.85 4.72
N GLY A 590 2.49 -24.01 4.61
CA GLY A 590 2.16 -25.21 5.34
C GLY A 590 1.00 -26.01 4.72
N PRO A 591 0.71 -27.20 5.28
CA PRO A 591 -0.21 -28.18 4.69
C PRO A 591 -1.67 -27.72 4.67
N ASP A 592 -2.03 -26.76 5.52
CA ASP A 592 -3.39 -26.20 5.58
C ASP A 592 -3.75 -25.41 4.31
N PHE A 593 -2.76 -24.87 3.60
CA PHE A 593 -2.98 -24.09 2.38
C PHE A 593 -2.44 -24.75 1.11
N VAL A 594 -1.40 -25.59 1.22
CA VAL A 594 -0.78 -26.25 0.07
C VAL A 594 -0.59 -27.73 0.37
N LYS A 595 -1.23 -28.60 -0.42
CA LYS A 595 -1.14 -30.06 -0.31
C LYS A 595 -0.16 -30.61 -1.34
N ARG A 596 0.49 -31.73 -1.00
CA ARG A 596 1.28 -32.54 -1.93
C ARG A 596 0.63 -33.91 -2.06
N GLU A 597 0.33 -34.32 -3.29
CA GLU A 597 -0.20 -35.65 -3.59
C GLU A 597 0.74 -36.37 -4.55
N LYS A 598 0.97 -37.66 -4.29
CA LYS A 598 1.74 -38.53 -5.18
C LYS A 598 0.77 -39.31 -6.05
N ARG A 599 0.71 -39.01 -7.35
CA ARG A 599 -0.09 -39.79 -8.31
C ARG A 599 0.82 -40.73 -9.10
N LYS A 600 0.39 -41.97 -9.26
CA LYS A 600 1.04 -42.92 -10.18
C LYS A 600 0.61 -42.56 -11.60
N SER A 601 1.57 -42.49 -12.52
CA SER A 601 1.24 -42.30 -13.94
C SER A 601 0.39 -43.46 -14.45
N VAL A 602 -0.67 -43.14 -15.22
CA VAL A 602 -1.58 -44.13 -15.80
C VAL A 602 -0.89 -44.97 -16.88
N GLU A 603 0.13 -44.41 -17.53
CA GLU A 603 0.84 -45.06 -18.65
C GLU A 603 2.02 -45.93 -18.19
N ASN A 604 2.67 -45.58 -17.07
CA ASN A 604 3.80 -46.31 -16.52
C ASN A 604 3.62 -46.46 -15.01
N ASN A 605 3.25 -47.67 -14.55
CA ASN A 605 3.06 -48.03 -13.13
C ASN A 605 4.29 -47.82 -12.22
N SER A 606 5.41 -47.35 -12.78
CA SER A 606 6.70 -47.17 -12.13
C SER A 606 7.03 -45.69 -11.80
N GLU A 607 6.44 -44.71 -12.48
CA GLU A 607 6.71 -43.28 -12.24
C GLU A 607 5.65 -42.65 -11.34
N VAL A 608 6.11 -42.19 -10.17
CA VAL A 608 5.30 -41.46 -9.19
C VAL A 608 5.58 -39.98 -9.35
N THR A 609 4.60 -39.23 -9.87
CA THR A 609 4.70 -37.78 -10.00
C THR A 609 4.09 -37.11 -8.77
N GLU A 610 4.89 -36.28 -8.09
CA GLU A 610 4.39 -35.42 -7.00
C GLU A 610 3.74 -34.17 -7.60
N LEU A 611 2.47 -33.97 -7.26
CA LEU A 611 1.67 -32.81 -7.64
C LEU A 611 1.39 -31.95 -6.42
N ILE A 612 1.43 -30.63 -6.64
CA ILE A 612 1.23 -29.60 -5.62
C ILE A 612 -0.11 -28.91 -5.91
N PHE A 613 -0.98 -28.82 -4.90
CA PHE A 613 -2.32 -28.26 -5.02
C PHE A 613 -2.57 -27.16 -3.98
N PRO A 614 -3.26 -26.06 -4.34
CA PRO A 614 -3.86 -25.18 -3.35
C PRO A 614 -5.03 -25.86 -2.64
N VAL A 615 -5.21 -25.58 -1.36
CA VAL A 615 -6.43 -25.95 -0.63
C VAL A 615 -7.50 -24.90 -0.91
N VAL A 616 -8.44 -25.26 -1.80
CA VAL A 616 -9.52 -24.37 -2.27
C VAL A 616 -10.77 -24.37 -1.38
N ASP A 617 -10.80 -25.23 -0.35
CA ASP A 617 -11.91 -25.31 0.60
C ASP A 617 -11.99 -24.08 1.50
N LEU A 618 -13.21 -23.69 1.89
CA LEU A 618 -13.42 -22.70 2.94
C LEU A 618 -13.06 -23.32 4.31
N PRO A 619 -12.33 -22.60 5.18
CA PRO A 619 -11.92 -21.20 5.08
C PRO A 619 -10.53 -20.97 4.45
N ASN A 620 -9.81 -22.03 4.09
CA ASN A 620 -8.38 -21.98 3.74
C ASN A 620 -8.10 -21.18 2.47
N VAL A 621 -9.00 -21.22 1.48
CA VAL A 621 -8.85 -20.46 0.23
C VAL A 621 -8.84 -18.95 0.46
N ILE A 622 -9.64 -18.44 1.41
CA ILE A 622 -9.64 -17.01 1.80
C ILE A 622 -8.31 -16.63 2.43
N ASN A 623 -7.69 -17.55 3.18
CA ASN A 623 -6.39 -17.32 3.78
C ASN A 623 -5.28 -17.32 2.71
N LEU A 624 -5.32 -18.28 1.78
CA LEU A 624 -4.36 -18.32 0.68
C LEU A 624 -4.49 -17.10 -0.25
N SER A 625 -5.73 -16.63 -0.48
CA SER A 625 -5.99 -15.44 -1.30
C SER A 625 -5.47 -14.15 -0.67
N TYR A 626 -5.38 -14.07 0.67
CA TYR A 626 -4.70 -12.96 1.35
C TYR A 626 -3.25 -12.80 0.84
N TYR A 627 -2.53 -13.90 0.67
CA TYR A 627 -1.16 -13.88 0.17
C TYR A 627 -1.10 -13.61 -1.34
N SER A 628 -1.99 -14.19 -2.15
CA SER A 628 -2.02 -13.91 -3.59
C SER A 628 -2.37 -12.45 -3.90
N ASN A 629 -3.16 -11.80 -3.04
CA ASN A 629 -3.74 -10.49 -3.30
C ASN A 629 -2.72 -9.37 -3.53
N THR A 630 -1.48 -9.50 -3.04
CA THR A 630 -0.41 -8.53 -3.35
C THR A 630 -0.02 -8.58 -4.85
N VAL A 631 -0.04 -9.76 -5.47
CA VAL A 631 0.24 -9.94 -6.90
C VAL A 631 -1.01 -9.66 -7.74
N VAL A 632 -2.20 -10.05 -7.27
CA VAL A 632 -3.49 -9.66 -7.87
C VAL A 632 -3.59 -8.15 -8.05
N SER A 633 -3.30 -7.37 -7.00
CA SER A 633 -3.33 -5.91 -7.08
C SER A 633 -2.26 -5.34 -8.03
N HIS A 634 -1.21 -6.10 -8.36
CA HIS A 634 -0.22 -5.67 -9.37
C HIS A 634 -0.75 -5.85 -10.78
N PHE A 635 -1.38 -7.00 -11.08
CA PHE A 635 -1.93 -7.34 -12.41
C PHE A 635 -3.42 -7.00 -12.59
N VAL A 636 -3.97 -6.10 -11.77
CA VAL A 636 -5.41 -5.81 -11.80
C VAL A 636 -5.83 -5.13 -13.11
N ASN A 637 -4.97 -4.28 -13.70
CA ASN A 637 -5.27 -3.62 -14.97
C ASN A 637 -5.29 -4.64 -16.11
N GLU A 638 -4.32 -5.55 -16.13
CA GLU A 638 -4.27 -6.68 -17.06
C GLU A 638 -5.50 -7.57 -16.89
N GLY A 639 -5.94 -7.82 -15.65
CA GLY A 639 -7.17 -8.56 -15.34
C GLY A 639 -8.45 -7.85 -15.82
N VAL A 640 -8.52 -6.53 -15.71
CA VAL A 640 -9.64 -5.72 -16.24
C VAL A 640 -9.71 -5.85 -17.75
N VAL A 641 -8.59 -5.61 -18.44
CA VAL A 641 -8.53 -5.69 -19.92
C VAL A 641 -8.81 -7.12 -20.39
N ALA A 642 -8.25 -8.14 -19.72
CA ALA A 642 -8.52 -9.54 -20.04
C ALA A 642 -10.01 -9.90 -19.87
N THR A 643 -10.66 -9.42 -18.81
CA THR A 643 -12.10 -9.65 -18.58
C THR A 643 -12.96 -8.90 -19.60
N ALA A 644 -12.58 -7.68 -19.97
CA ALA A 644 -13.24 -6.92 -21.02
C ALA A 644 -13.15 -7.65 -22.37
N ILE A 645 -11.97 -8.17 -22.74
CA ILE A 645 -11.77 -8.97 -23.94
C ILE A 645 -12.65 -10.22 -23.90
N CYS A 646 -12.61 -11.00 -22.82
CA CYS A 646 -13.40 -12.23 -22.69
C CYS A 646 -14.92 -11.97 -22.78
N CYS A 647 -15.39 -10.81 -22.31
CA CYS A 647 -16.79 -10.40 -22.41
C CYS A 647 -17.21 -9.99 -23.83
N SER A 648 -16.26 -9.51 -24.64
CA SER A 648 -16.50 -9.06 -26.02
C SER A 648 -16.34 -10.17 -27.06
N ILE A 649 -15.85 -11.35 -26.68
CA ILE A 649 -15.79 -12.51 -27.57
C ILE A 649 -17.19 -13.05 -27.76
N ASP A 650 -17.69 -12.96 -29.00
CA ASP A 650 -18.92 -13.59 -29.41
C ASP A 650 -18.63 -15.03 -29.84
N CYS A 651 -18.95 -15.98 -28.95
CA CYS A 651 -18.71 -17.41 -29.18
C CYS A 651 -19.58 -17.97 -30.32
N GLU A 652 -20.70 -17.33 -30.66
CA GLU A 652 -21.62 -17.81 -31.69
C GLU A 652 -21.14 -17.45 -33.10
N SER A 653 -20.34 -16.38 -33.26
CA SER A 653 -19.93 -15.88 -34.57
C SER A 653 -18.48 -16.21 -34.96
N ASN A 654 -17.73 -16.95 -34.13
CA ASN A 654 -16.32 -17.31 -34.35
C ASN A 654 -15.40 -16.09 -34.63
N LYS A 655 -15.80 -14.90 -34.19
CA LYS A 655 -15.03 -13.66 -34.36
C LYS A 655 -14.11 -13.45 -33.17
N TYR A 656 -12.84 -13.80 -33.33
CA TYR A 656 -11.76 -13.50 -32.37
C TYR A 656 -11.23 -12.06 -32.48
N THR A 657 -12.07 -11.14 -32.93
CA THR A 657 -11.71 -9.74 -33.21
C THR A 657 -12.43 -8.81 -32.25
N VAL A 658 -11.69 -7.92 -31.60
CA VAL A 658 -12.26 -6.93 -30.67
C VAL A 658 -11.73 -5.54 -31.02
N SER A 659 -12.60 -4.52 -31.00
CA SER A 659 -12.21 -3.13 -31.24
C SER A 659 -11.63 -2.47 -29.98
N LEU A 660 -10.67 -1.54 -30.15
CA LEU A 660 -10.09 -0.78 -29.03
C LEU A 660 -11.16 -0.01 -28.24
N ASP A 661 -12.12 0.61 -28.92
CA ASP A 661 -13.18 1.40 -28.27
C ASP A 661 -14.04 0.54 -27.35
N GLU A 662 -14.34 -0.70 -27.77
CA GLU A 662 -15.10 -1.63 -26.95
C GLU A 662 -14.32 -2.09 -25.72
N ILE A 663 -13.03 -2.42 -25.89
CA ILE A 663 -12.12 -2.77 -24.78
C ILE A 663 -12.07 -1.63 -23.77
N ILE A 664 -11.87 -0.39 -24.23
CA ILE A 664 -11.81 0.79 -23.35
C ILE A 664 -13.13 0.97 -22.62
N ARG A 665 -14.27 0.94 -23.33
CA ARG A 665 -15.59 1.14 -22.73
C ARG A 665 -15.89 0.10 -21.64
N LYS A 666 -15.70 -1.19 -21.94
CA LYS A 666 -15.93 -2.30 -20.99
C LYS A 666 -14.93 -2.24 -19.82
N SER A 667 -13.67 -1.90 -20.08
CA SER A 667 -12.64 -1.76 -19.05
C SER A 667 -12.94 -0.61 -18.08
N LEU A 668 -13.41 0.54 -18.59
CA LEU A 668 -13.83 1.67 -17.76
C LEU A 668 -15.03 1.31 -16.88
N GLU A 669 -15.99 0.54 -17.40
CA GLU A 669 -17.12 0.04 -16.63
C GLU A 669 -16.69 -0.90 -15.49
N LEU A 670 -15.79 -1.86 -15.78
CA LEU A 670 -15.19 -2.72 -14.75
C LEU A 670 -14.43 -1.93 -13.67
N CYS A 671 -13.67 -0.90 -14.08
CA CYS A 671 -12.97 -0.02 -13.15
C CYS A 671 -13.94 0.77 -12.27
N GLU A 672 -15.11 1.16 -12.80
CA GLU A 672 -16.17 1.81 -12.03
C GLU A 672 -16.77 0.84 -10.99
N ILE A 673 -17.09 -0.38 -11.39
CA ILE A 673 -17.67 -1.42 -10.51
C ILE A 673 -16.71 -1.70 -9.34
N PHE A 674 -15.42 -1.87 -9.63
CA PHE A 674 -14.41 -2.25 -8.64
C PHE A 674 -13.62 -1.07 -8.05
N GLN A 675 -14.11 0.16 -8.19
CA GLN A 675 -13.44 1.39 -7.72
C GLN A 675 -13.24 1.46 -6.19
N PHE A 676 -13.92 0.61 -5.42
CA PHE A 676 -13.78 0.49 -3.96
C PHE A 676 -12.85 -0.67 -3.55
N GLU A 677 -12.47 -1.53 -4.51
CA GLU A 677 -11.54 -2.64 -4.33
C GLU A 677 -10.10 -2.25 -4.69
N PHE A 678 -9.92 -1.42 -5.73
CA PHE A 678 -8.60 -1.10 -6.28
C PHE A 678 -8.45 0.37 -6.67
N ILE A 679 -7.20 0.84 -6.64
CA ILE A 679 -6.79 2.11 -7.23
C ILE A 679 -6.06 1.78 -8.55
N PHE A 680 -6.79 1.84 -9.67
CA PHE A 680 -6.32 1.41 -11.00
C PHE A 680 -5.23 2.32 -11.60
N ALA A 681 -5.34 3.63 -11.36
CA ALA A 681 -4.43 4.65 -11.86
C ALA A 681 -4.10 5.69 -10.79
N LYS A 682 -2.96 6.37 -10.92
CA LYS A 682 -2.71 7.52 -10.03
C LYS A 682 -3.73 8.62 -10.29
N PRO A 683 -4.09 9.43 -9.28
CA PRO A 683 -4.98 10.58 -9.47
C PRO A 683 -4.48 11.65 -10.46
N CYS A 684 -3.21 11.55 -10.87
CA CYS A 684 -2.55 12.45 -11.80
C CYS A 684 -2.44 11.88 -13.23
N GLU A 685 -2.92 10.68 -13.48
CA GLU A 685 -2.89 9.94 -14.75
C GLU A 685 -4.32 9.78 -15.29
N SER A 686 -4.46 9.66 -16.61
CA SER A 686 -5.75 9.32 -17.24
C SER A 686 -5.94 7.81 -17.20
N LEU A 687 -7.10 7.34 -16.73
CA LEU A 687 -7.41 5.91 -16.68
C LEU A 687 -7.47 5.29 -18.09
N GLU A 688 -8.00 6.02 -19.07
CA GLU A 688 -8.02 5.59 -20.48
C GLU A 688 -6.61 5.30 -20.99
N HIS A 689 -5.66 6.19 -20.69
CA HIS A 689 -4.26 6.00 -21.07
C HIS A 689 -3.64 4.77 -20.40
N VAL A 690 -3.92 4.54 -19.11
CA VAL A 690 -3.45 3.32 -18.41
C VAL A 690 -4.04 2.05 -19.04
N ILE A 691 -5.30 2.09 -19.48
CA ILE A 691 -5.93 0.96 -20.18
C ILE A 691 -5.25 0.74 -21.54
N THR A 692 -5.00 1.79 -22.33
CA THR A 692 -4.30 1.67 -23.62
C THR A 692 -2.88 1.14 -23.44
N GLU A 693 -2.11 1.65 -22.47
CA GLU A 693 -0.78 1.09 -22.14
C GLU A 693 -0.86 -0.39 -21.74
N THR A 694 -1.94 -0.78 -21.06
CA THR A 694 -2.16 -2.18 -20.69
C THR A 694 -2.47 -3.03 -21.93
N VAL A 695 -3.27 -2.54 -22.88
CA VAL A 695 -3.50 -3.22 -24.17
C VAL A 695 -2.17 -3.42 -24.92
N ASP A 696 -1.31 -2.39 -24.97
CA ASP A 696 0.02 -2.50 -25.58
C ASP A 696 0.89 -3.57 -24.90
N LYS A 697 0.79 -3.69 -23.57
CA LYS A 697 1.45 -4.79 -22.84
C LYS A 697 0.91 -6.16 -23.23
N LEU A 698 -0.41 -6.32 -23.38
CA LEU A 698 -1.00 -7.60 -23.83
C LEU A 698 -0.54 -7.96 -25.25
N ILE A 699 -0.34 -6.97 -26.12
CA ILE A 699 0.27 -7.17 -27.45
C ILE A 699 1.72 -7.66 -27.29
N CYS A 700 2.51 -7.05 -26.42
CA CYS A 700 3.89 -7.47 -26.15
C CYS A 700 3.99 -8.88 -25.52
N MET A 701 2.92 -9.36 -24.89
CA MET A 701 2.81 -10.71 -24.34
C MET A 701 2.33 -11.76 -25.36
N ASN A 702 2.09 -11.35 -26.61
CA ASN A 702 1.49 -12.11 -27.71
C ASN A 702 0.04 -12.54 -27.47
N ILE A 703 -0.67 -11.93 -26.51
CA ILE A 703 -2.09 -12.24 -26.26
C ILE A 703 -2.97 -11.60 -27.35
N LEU A 704 -2.59 -10.41 -27.80
CA LEU A 704 -3.25 -9.66 -28.87
C LEU A 704 -2.28 -9.44 -30.04
N SER A 705 -2.82 -9.43 -31.25
CA SER A 705 -2.10 -9.04 -32.46
C SER A 705 -2.87 -7.94 -33.20
N THR A 706 -2.16 -6.94 -33.70
CA THR A 706 -2.77 -5.82 -34.44
C THR A 706 -3.22 -6.34 -35.80
N GLN A 707 -4.49 -6.08 -36.16
CA GLN A 707 -4.95 -6.32 -37.51
C GLN A 707 -4.44 -5.19 -38.41
N GLU A 708 -3.47 -5.48 -39.28
CA GLU A 708 -3.14 -4.55 -40.36
C GLU A 708 -4.33 -4.49 -41.32
N ILE A 709 -5.04 -3.36 -41.33
CA ILE A 709 -5.94 -3.04 -42.44
C ILE A 709 -5.01 -2.76 -43.62
N ALA A 710 -4.84 -3.75 -44.48
CA ALA A 710 -4.17 -3.57 -45.76
C ALA A 710 -5.03 -2.62 -46.62
N ASN A 711 -4.83 -1.31 -46.47
CA ASN A 711 -5.34 -0.37 -47.45
C ASN A 711 -4.72 -0.75 -48.80
N LEU A 712 -5.54 -0.92 -49.83
CA LEU A 712 -5.03 -1.04 -51.21
C LEU A 712 -4.19 0.22 -51.50
N GLU A 713 -3.04 0.12 -52.17
CA GLU A 713 -2.20 1.28 -52.52
C GLU A 713 -2.99 2.43 -53.15
N TYR A 714 -4.10 2.09 -53.84
CA TYR A 714 -5.03 3.02 -54.45
C TYR A 714 -5.86 3.85 -53.45
N GLU A 715 -6.20 3.30 -52.28
CA GLU A 715 -6.90 4.03 -51.20
C GLU A 715 -5.96 4.97 -50.45
N ASP A 716 -4.70 4.56 -50.24
CA ASP A 716 -3.69 5.42 -49.60
C ASP A 716 -3.25 6.55 -50.56
N TRP A 717 -3.20 6.27 -51.87
CA TRP A 717 -2.98 7.27 -52.91
C TRP A 717 -4.16 8.23 -53.03
N SER A 718 -5.40 7.73 -53.05
CA SER A 718 -6.60 8.58 -53.14
C SER A 718 -6.76 9.49 -51.92
N GLN A 719 -6.43 9.01 -50.71
CA GLN A 719 -6.42 9.83 -49.49
C GLN A 719 -5.30 10.90 -49.51
N LYS A 720 -4.11 10.58 -50.04
CA LYS A 720 -3.02 11.58 -50.20
C LYS A 720 -3.34 12.61 -51.27
N VAL A 721 -3.97 12.21 -52.37
CA VAL A 721 -4.42 13.10 -53.44
C VAL A 721 -5.54 14.01 -52.93
N ALA A 722 -6.52 13.48 -52.18
CA ALA A 722 -7.59 14.26 -51.57
C ALA A 722 -7.04 15.35 -50.62
N ARG A 723 -6.02 15.04 -49.80
CA ARG A 723 -5.32 16.02 -48.94
C ARG A 723 -4.62 17.15 -49.70
N THR A 724 -4.36 16.97 -50.99
CA THR A 724 -3.65 17.94 -51.84
C THR A 724 -4.62 18.86 -52.61
N PHE A 725 -5.91 18.51 -52.66
CA PHE A 725 -6.94 19.29 -53.39
C PHE A 725 -7.86 20.10 -52.46
N ASP A 726 -7.77 19.91 -51.15
CA ASP A 726 -8.64 20.57 -50.18
C ASP A 726 -7.95 21.80 -49.56
N ASP A 727 -7.84 22.86 -50.35
CA ASP A 727 -7.33 24.19 -49.95
C ASP A 727 -8.47 25.11 -49.44
N SER A 728 -9.67 24.59 -49.14
CA SER A 728 -10.76 25.38 -48.55
C SER A 728 -10.63 25.45 -47.02
N GLU A 729 -10.27 26.62 -46.51
CA GLU A 729 -10.05 26.92 -45.08
C GLU A 729 -11.31 26.88 -44.18
N ASP A 730 -12.49 26.40 -44.64
CA ASP A 730 -13.75 26.64 -43.91
C ASP A 730 -14.63 25.42 -43.57
N ASP A 731 -14.20 24.17 -43.79
CA ASP A 731 -14.95 23.00 -43.29
C ASP A 731 -14.02 21.96 -42.62
N GLU A 732 -13.96 21.94 -41.28
CA GLU A 732 -13.35 20.85 -40.50
C GLU A 732 -14.15 19.54 -40.69
N PHE A 733 -13.93 18.85 -41.81
CA PHE A 733 -14.43 17.49 -41.99
C PHE A 733 -13.62 16.54 -41.09
N TYR A 734 -14.18 16.18 -39.93
CA TYR A 734 -13.65 15.13 -39.05
C TYR A 734 -13.59 13.80 -39.82
N GLN A 735 -12.45 13.46 -40.42
CA GLN A 735 -12.21 12.12 -40.98
C GLN A 735 -12.26 11.10 -39.84
N TYR A 736 -13.34 10.30 -39.81
CA TYR A 736 -13.49 9.16 -38.91
C TYR A 736 -12.44 8.10 -39.27
N THR A 737 -11.34 8.05 -38.51
CA THR A 737 -10.42 6.91 -38.57
C THR A 737 -11.07 5.78 -37.75
N PRO A 738 -11.34 4.61 -38.35
CA PRO A 738 -11.91 3.50 -37.61
C PRO A 738 -10.95 3.09 -36.48
N SER A 739 -11.50 2.84 -35.30
CA SER A 739 -10.69 2.41 -34.16
C SER A 739 -10.01 1.08 -34.46
N PRO A 740 -8.75 0.90 -34.04
CA PRO A 740 -7.99 -0.30 -34.35
C PRO A 740 -8.67 -1.55 -33.79
N SER A 741 -8.75 -2.60 -34.61
CA SER A 741 -9.21 -3.93 -34.21
C SER A 741 -8.02 -4.83 -33.92
N TYR A 742 -8.18 -5.70 -32.92
CA TYR A 742 -7.17 -6.66 -32.49
C TYR A 742 -7.67 -8.08 -32.68
N LEU A 743 -6.78 -8.98 -33.10
CA LEU A 743 -7.02 -10.42 -33.17
C LEU A 743 -6.43 -11.08 -31.91
N ILE A 744 -7.23 -11.92 -31.26
CA ILE A 744 -6.84 -12.66 -30.06
C ILE A 744 -6.04 -13.91 -30.48
N SER A 745 -4.91 -14.16 -29.82
CA SER A 745 -4.09 -15.35 -30.05
C SER A 745 -4.83 -16.64 -29.68
N THR A 746 -4.76 -17.64 -30.56
CA THR A 746 -5.34 -18.98 -30.35
C THR A 746 -4.31 -20.01 -29.89
N GLU A 747 -3.06 -19.58 -29.61
CA GLU A 747 -2.04 -20.49 -29.08
C GLU A 747 -2.34 -20.88 -27.63
N LYS A 748 -2.19 -22.17 -27.31
CA LYS A 748 -2.50 -22.73 -25.96
C LYS A 748 -1.73 -22.06 -24.83
N GLU A 749 -0.53 -21.53 -25.09
CA GLU A 749 0.26 -20.83 -24.06
C GLU A 749 -0.28 -19.42 -23.79
N ASP A 750 -0.72 -18.71 -24.83
CA ASP A 750 -1.26 -17.36 -24.72
C ASP A 750 -2.67 -17.37 -24.15
N GLU A 751 -3.49 -18.36 -24.51
CA GLU A 751 -4.80 -18.61 -23.90
C GLU A 751 -4.67 -18.78 -22.38
N LYS A 752 -3.69 -19.57 -21.91
CA LYS A 752 -3.43 -19.76 -20.48
C LYS A 752 -2.99 -18.47 -19.78
N LYS A 753 -2.27 -17.56 -20.46
CA LYS A 753 -1.90 -16.24 -19.90
C LYS A 753 -3.13 -15.35 -19.78
N LEU A 754 -3.98 -15.32 -20.80
CA LEU A 754 -5.24 -14.57 -20.80
C LEU A 754 -6.18 -15.09 -19.70
N GLU A 755 -6.33 -16.41 -19.59
CA GLU A 755 -7.12 -17.05 -18.55
C GLU A 755 -6.60 -16.71 -17.15
N MET A 756 -5.28 -16.76 -16.94
CA MET A 756 -4.67 -16.39 -15.66
C MET A 756 -5.07 -14.96 -15.25
N PHE A 757 -4.99 -13.97 -16.15
CA PHE A 757 -5.42 -12.60 -15.84
C PHE A 757 -6.92 -12.47 -15.63
N HIS A 758 -7.73 -13.15 -16.44
CA HIS A 758 -9.19 -13.16 -16.32
C HIS A 758 -9.64 -13.75 -14.97
N THR A 759 -8.96 -14.79 -14.46
CA THR A 759 -9.31 -15.38 -13.14
C THR A 759 -9.19 -14.43 -11.97
N ILE A 760 -8.45 -13.31 -12.12
CA ILE A 760 -8.24 -12.32 -11.05
C ILE A 760 -9.56 -11.68 -10.62
N LEU A 761 -10.43 -11.33 -11.57
CA LEU A 761 -11.67 -10.60 -11.30
C LEU A 761 -12.89 -11.51 -11.06
N ARG A 762 -12.85 -12.77 -11.49
CA ARG A 762 -13.99 -13.70 -11.37
C ARG A 762 -14.58 -13.79 -9.95
N PRO A 763 -13.79 -13.99 -8.88
CA PRO A 763 -14.36 -14.06 -7.52
C PRO A 763 -15.01 -12.74 -7.07
N LEU A 764 -14.56 -11.60 -7.61
CA LEU A 764 -15.12 -10.28 -7.30
C LEU A 764 -16.44 -10.07 -8.03
N VAL A 765 -16.50 -10.46 -9.32
CA VAL A 765 -17.74 -10.42 -10.12
C VAL A 765 -18.80 -11.29 -9.47
N ASP A 766 -18.46 -12.53 -9.08
CA ASP A 766 -19.38 -13.45 -8.39
C ASP A 766 -19.93 -12.85 -7.09
N ALA A 767 -19.07 -12.26 -6.26
CA ALA A 767 -19.49 -11.63 -5.00
C ALA A 767 -20.42 -10.43 -5.23
N TYR A 768 -20.08 -9.56 -6.20
CA TYR A 768 -20.87 -8.38 -6.53
C TYR A 768 -22.22 -8.76 -7.15
N MET A 769 -22.24 -9.79 -8.00
CA MET A 769 -23.46 -10.31 -8.60
C MET A 769 -24.37 -10.94 -7.55
N ALA A 770 -23.84 -11.80 -6.66
CA ALA A 770 -24.63 -12.38 -5.58
C ALA A 770 -25.20 -11.30 -4.65
N THR A 771 -24.42 -10.24 -4.38
CA THR A 771 -24.92 -9.08 -3.60
C THR A 771 -26.04 -8.34 -4.34
N ALA A 772 -25.88 -8.10 -5.65
CA ALA A 772 -26.91 -7.46 -6.48
C ALA A 772 -28.19 -8.29 -6.51
N MET A 773 -28.07 -9.62 -6.66
CA MET A 773 -29.20 -10.53 -6.63
C MET A 773 -29.95 -10.42 -5.30
N CYS A 774 -29.25 -10.37 -4.16
CA CYS A 774 -29.89 -10.25 -2.85
C CYS A 774 -30.57 -8.89 -2.59
N LEU A 775 -30.44 -7.88 -3.46
CA LEU A 775 -31.14 -6.60 -3.28
C LEU A 775 -32.67 -6.76 -3.29
N HIS A 776 -33.21 -7.78 -3.97
CA HIS A 776 -34.65 -8.07 -3.96
C HIS A 776 -35.20 -8.27 -2.54
N ILE A 777 -34.35 -8.75 -1.61
CA ILE A 777 -34.69 -8.94 -0.21
C ILE A 777 -35.11 -7.59 0.41
N LEU A 778 -34.62 -6.46 -0.07
CA LEU A 778 -34.90 -5.13 0.49
C LEU A 778 -36.14 -4.45 -0.12
N ILE A 779 -36.86 -5.10 -1.04
CA ILE A 779 -38.08 -4.53 -1.64
C ILE A 779 -39.13 -4.30 -0.55
N GLY A 780 -39.57 -3.05 -0.42
CA GLY A 780 -40.61 -2.64 0.53
C GLY A 780 -40.24 -2.77 2.02
N ARG A 781 -38.96 -3.01 2.36
CA ARG A 781 -38.51 -3.10 3.76
C ARG A 781 -37.08 -2.60 3.97
N GLU A 782 -36.79 -2.28 5.22
CA GLU A 782 -35.46 -1.91 5.68
C GLU A 782 -34.87 -3.04 6.53
N MET A 783 -33.56 -3.25 6.45
CA MET A 783 -32.89 -4.32 7.17
C MET A 783 -31.59 -3.82 7.78
N SER A 784 -31.13 -4.46 8.86
CA SER A 784 -29.79 -4.14 9.37
C SER A 784 -28.69 -4.57 8.39
N GLU A 785 -27.63 -3.78 8.27
CA GLU A 785 -26.45 -4.10 7.44
C GLU A 785 -25.90 -5.50 7.82
N LYS A 786 -25.97 -5.87 9.10
CA LYS A 786 -25.47 -7.15 9.58
C LYS A 786 -26.31 -8.34 9.08
N GLU A 787 -27.63 -8.24 9.15
CA GLU A 787 -28.54 -9.29 8.65
C GLU A 787 -28.41 -9.43 7.14
N PHE A 788 -28.41 -8.32 6.41
CA PHE A 788 -28.24 -8.35 4.96
C PHE A 788 -26.92 -9.01 4.54
N LEU A 789 -25.81 -8.71 5.24
CA LEU A 789 -24.52 -9.39 5.00
C LEU A 789 -24.59 -10.90 5.24
N GLN A 790 -25.40 -11.37 6.20
CA GLN A 790 -25.55 -12.79 6.48
C GLN A 790 -26.36 -13.50 5.39
N GLU A 791 -27.43 -12.86 4.89
CA GLU A 791 -28.22 -13.36 3.77
C GLU A 791 -27.38 -13.50 2.50
N VAL A 792 -26.59 -12.48 2.15
CA VAL A 792 -25.70 -12.54 0.98
C VAL A 792 -24.65 -13.64 1.12
N LEU A 793 -24.07 -13.83 2.31
CA LEU A 793 -23.12 -14.91 2.55
C LEU A 793 -23.77 -16.29 2.45
N ALA A 794 -25.02 -16.43 2.91
CA ALA A 794 -25.78 -17.67 2.77
C ALA A 794 -26.05 -17.98 1.30
N GLU A 795 -26.45 -16.99 0.52
CA GLU A 795 -26.66 -17.12 -0.93
C GLU A 795 -25.37 -17.52 -1.66
N ILE A 796 -24.24 -16.87 -1.36
CA ILE A 796 -22.95 -17.25 -1.93
C ILE A 796 -22.59 -18.71 -1.61
N ARG A 797 -22.83 -19.17 -0.37
CA ARG A 797 -22.57 -20.58 -0.01
C ARG A 797 -23.46 -21.54 -0.79
N ASN A 798 -24.73 -21.19 -0.94
CA ASN A 798 -25.69 -21.98 -1.72
C ASN A 798 -25.24 -22.08 -3.19
N GLN A 799 -24.72 -20.99 -3.78
CA GLN A 799 -24.17 -20.98 -5.13
C GLN A 799 -22.89 -21.84 -5.27
N LEU A 800 -22.05 -21.88 -4.23
CA LEU A 800 -20.86 -22.75 -4.21
C LEU A 800 -21.25 -24.24 -4.09
N GLU A 801 -22.24 -24.56 -3.26
CA GLU A 801 -22.74 -25.94 -3.08
C GLU A 801 -23.44 -26.47 -4.33
N ASN A 802 -24.20 -25.62 -5.02
CA ASN A 802 -24.89 -25.95 -6.28
C ASN A 802 -23.97 -25.94 -7.52
N GLY A 803 -22.71 -25.53 -7.38
CA GLY A 803 -21.74 -25.43 -8.49
C GLY A 803 -21.94 -24.23 -9.42
N SER A 804 -22.82 -23.29 -9.07
CA SER A 804 -23.05 -22.04 -9.81
C SER A 804 -21.91 -21.03 -9.68
N SER A 805 -21.12 -21.10 -8.61
CA SER A 805 -19.85 -20.39 -8.43
C SER A 805 -18.76 -21.41 -8.09
N TYR A 806 -17.54 -21.16 -8.59
CA TYR A 806 -16.38 -22.05 -8.41
C TYR A 806 -15.31 -21.46 -7.48
N TYR A 807 -15.49 -20.22 -7.03
CA TYR A 807 -14.46 -19.45 -6.35
C TYR A 807 -14.86 -19.13 -4.92
N GLY A 808 -14.45 -19.96 -3.95
CA GLY A 808 -14.74 -19.72 -2.53
C GLY A 808 -14.24 -18.37 -2.00
N GLU A 809 -13.30 -17.72 -2.69
CA GLU A 809 -12.82 -16.36 -2.40
C GLU A 809 -13.91 -15.28 -2.47
N CYS A 810 -15.02 -15.54 -3.18
CA CYS A 810 -16.16 -14.62 -3.26
C CYS A 810 -16.91 -14.50 -1.92
N SER A 811 -16.80 -15.50 -1.03
CA SER A 811 -17.43 -15.53 0.30
C SER A 811 -16.69 -14.64 1.30
N SER A 812 -16.76 -13.32 1.10
CA SER A 812 -16.06 -12.33 1.92
C SER A 812 -16.94 -11.12 2.21
N VAL A 813 -17.12 -10.82 3.50
CA VAL A 813 -17.88 -9.66 3.97
C VAL A 813 -17.34 -8.34 3.42
N ASP A 814 -16.02 -8.21 3.24
CA ASP A 814 -15.44 -6.95 2.74
C ASP A 814 -15.82 -6.69 1.28
N LEU A 815 -15.94 -7.74 0.45
CA LEU A 815 -16.42 -7.62 -0.94
C LEU A 815 -17.88 -7.15 -0.96
N ILE A 816 -18.74 -7.77 -0.15
CA ILE A 816 -20.16 -7.42 -0.06
C ILE A 816 -20.33 -5.96 0.42
N ARG A 817 -19.54 -5.53 1.42
CA ARG A 817 -19.56 -4.12 1.87
C ARG A 817 -19.09 -3.15 0.79
N ASN A 818 -18.14 -3.53 -0.04
CA ASN A 818 -17.68 -2.69 -1.14
C ASN A 818 -18.70 -2.63 -2.28
N ALA A 819 -19.42 -3.72 -2.55
CA ALA A 819 -20.58 -3.73 -3.44
C ALA A 819 -21.70 -2.80 -2.92
N LEU A 820 -22.03 -2.85 -1.61
CA LEU A 820 -22.99 -1.91 -1.02
C LEU A 820 -22.57 -0.44 -1.14
N LYS A 821 -21.27 -0.13 -1.04
CA LYS A 821 -20.77 1.24 -1.30
C LYS A 821 -20.96 1.65 -2.75
N LEU A 822 -20.77 0.72 -3.69
CA LEU A 822 -21.04 0.94 -5.11
C LEU A 822 -22.53 1.21 -5.35
N PHE A 823 -23.42 0.38 -4.81
CA PHE A 823 -24.86 0.56 -4.95
C PHE A 823 -25.35 1.86 -4.32
N LYS A 824 -24.77 2.27 -3.19
CA LYS A 824 -25.01 3.61 -2.64
C LYS A 824 -24.56 4.72 -3.58
N LYS A 825 -23.38 4.58 -4.21
CA LYS A 825 -22.87 5.56 -5.17
C LYS A 825 -23.75 5.65 -6.42
N TRP A 826 -24.29 4.53 -6.88
CA TRP A 826 -25.25 4.48 -7.99
C TRP A 826 -26.64 4.97 -7.61
N GLY A 827 -26.91 5.27 -6.33
CA GLY A 827 -28.22 5.73 -5.86
C GLY A 827 -29.24 4.61 -5.73
N VAL A 828 -28.81 3.34 -5.66
CA VAL A 828 -29.66 2.15 -5.53
C VAL A 828 -30.04 1.90 -4.08
N THR A 829 -29.06 1.99 -3.18
CA THR A 829 -29.25 1.71 -1.75
C THR A 829 -28.96 2.92 -0.89
N GLU A 830 -29.75 3.13 0.15
CA GLU A 830 -29.46 4.07 1.22
C GLU A 830 -28.89 3.35 2.44
N LEU A 831 -27.89 4.00 3.06
CA LEU A 831 -27.26 3.53 4.30
C LEU A 831 -27.29 4.67 5.30
N TYR A 832 -28.03 4.47 6.39
CA TYR A 832 -28.12 5.38 7.51
C TYR A 832 -27.99 4.64 8.84
N SER A 833 -27.91 5.37 9.95
CA SER A 833 -27.75 4.78 11.29
C SER A 833 -28.88 5.25 12.20
N GLN A 834 -29.55 4.30 12.83
CA GLN A 834 -30.62 4.52 13.79
C GLN A 834 -30.31 3.68 15.03
N ASP A 835 -30.37 4.28 16.23
CA ASP A 835 -30.12 3.60 17.51
C ASP A 835 -28.82 2.77 17.55
N SER A 836 -27.73 3.30 16.97
CA SER A 836 -26.43 2.62 16.82
C SER A 836 -26.38 1.41 15.88
N VAL A 837 -27.49 1.06 15.23
CA VAL A 837 -27.57 0.04 14.18
C VAL A 837 -27.50 0.71 12.81
N ARG A 838 -26.75 0.11 11.89
CA ARG A 838 -26.74 0.56 10.49
C ARG A 838 -27.84 -0.17 9.74
N LEU A 839 -28.71 0.59 9.09
CA LEU A 839 -29.78 0.07 8.27
C LEU A 839 -29.44 0.26 6.78
N VAL A 840 -29.95 -0.64 5.97
CA VAL A 840 -29.87 -0.64 4.51
C VAL A 840 -31.29 -0.73 3.97
N SER A 841 -31.60 0.17 3.03
CA SER A 841 -32.88 0.22 2.31
C SER A 841 -32.63 0.50 0.84
N LEU A 842 -33.59 0.20 -0.02
CA LEU A 842 -33.60 0.63 -1.42
C LEU A 842 -34.11 2.07 -1.51
N THR A 843 -33.64 2.81 -2.50
CA THR A 843 -34.23 4.10 -2.86
C THR A 843 -35.56 3.90 -3.58
N ASP A 844 -36.41 4.93 -3.56
CA ASP A 844 -37.74 4.87 -4.20
C ASP A 844 -37.69 4.49 -5.69
N VAL A 845 -36.58 4.82 -6.38
CA VAL A 845 -36.36 4.54 -7.80
C VAL A 845 -36.11 3.05 -8.08
N TYR A 846 -35.54 2.31 -7.13
CA TYR A 846 -35.11 0.92 -7.31
C TYR A 846 -35.93 -0.06 -6.47
N ASN A 847 -37.14 0.32 -6.07
CA ASN A 847 -37.98 -0.47 -5.15
C ASN A 847 -38.88 -1.49 -5.89
N HIS A 848 -38.65 -1.74 -7.18
CA HIS A 848 -39.35 -2.75 -7.98
C HIS A 848 -38.36 -3.76 -8.58
N GLU A 849 -38.83 -4.98 -8.85
CA GLU A 849 -37.97 -6.07 -9.36
C GLU A 849 -37.34 -5.76 -10.72
N ASP A 850 -38.08 -5.13 -11.63
CA ASP A 850 -37.61 -4.80 -12.99
C ASP A 850 -36.41 -3.84 -12.96
N ASP A 851 -36.41 -2.88 -12.02
CA ASP A 851 -35.33 -1.90 -11.87
C ASP A 851 -34.04 -2.57 -11.37
N LEU A 852 -34.15 -3.59 -10.51
CA LEU A 852 -33.01 -4.36 -10.01
C LEU A 852 -32.41 -5.27 -11.10
N GLN A 853 -33.21 -5.76 -12.04
CA GLN A 853 -32.70 -6.57 -13.16
C GLN A 853 -31.71 -5.79 -14.03
N SER A 854 -31.89 -4.46 -14.18
CA SER A 854 -30.93 -3.62 -14.89
C SER A 854 -29.54 -3.64 -14.25
N ILE A 855 -29.48 -3.64 -12.91
CA ILE A 855 -28.24 -3.68 -12.13
C ILE A 855 -27.59 -5.06 -12.22
N ILE A 856 -28.40 -6.11 -12.06
CA ILE A 856 -27.95 -7.50 -12.15
C ILE A 856 -27.38 -7.77 -13.54
N SER A 857 -28.05 -7.34 -14.60
CA SER A 857 -27.59 -7.47 -15.99
C SER A 857 -26.30 -6.69 -16.24
N ARG A 858 -26.21 -5.46 -15.73
CA ARG A 858 -25.01 -4.60 -15.86
C ARG A 858 -23.74 -5.24 -15.26
N ILE A 859 -23.86 -5.96 -14.15
CA ILE A 859 -22.72 -6.69 -13.55
C ILE A 859 -22.58 -8.08 -14.21
N GLY A 860 -23.70 -8.72 -14.49
CA GLY A 860 -23.81 -10.07 -15.04
C GLY A 860 -23.19 -10.23 -16.43
N GLN A 861 -23.12 -9.17 -17.24
CA GLN A 861 -22.41 -9.19 -18.53
C GLN A 861 -20.92 -9.60 -18.38
N PHE A 862 -20.32 -9.42 -17.21
CA PHE A 862 -18.94 -9.81 -16.92
C PHE A 862 -18.82 -11.17 -16.22
N LYS A 863 -19.94 -11.84 -15.94
CA LYS A 863 -19.92 -13.18 -15.35
C LYS A 863 -19.56 -14.19 -16.42
N PHE A 864 -18.55 -14.99 -16.15
CA PHE A 864 -18.13 -16.08 -17.02
C PHE A 864 -18.60 -17.43 -16.46
N LEU A 865 -19.45 -18.15 -17.22
CA LEU A 865 -19.91 -19.49 -16.84
C LEU A 865 -18.93 -20.54 -17.39
N LYS A 866 -18.35 -21.36 -16.50
CA LYS A 866 -17.45 -22.46 -16.89
C LYS A 866 -18.28 -23.51 -17.64
N GLY A 867 -18.14 -23.51 -18.95
CA GLY A 867 -18.96 -24.20 -19.96
C GLY A 867 -18.76 -23.54 -21.34
N SER A 868 -18.52 -22.23 -21.33
CA SER A 868 -18.00 -21.47 -22.49
C SER A 868 -16.47 -21.56 -22.56
N THR A 869 -15.90 -22.77 -22.51
CA THR A 869 -14.47 -22.88 -22.83
C THR A 869 -14.29 -22.62 -24.32
N VAL A 870 -13.23 -21.90 -24.68
CA VAL A 870 -12.63 -21.93 -26.04
C VAL A 870 -12.28 -23.37 -26.46
N ASN A 871 -12.42 -24.36 -25.58
CA ASN A 871 -12.27 -25.79 -25.88
C ASN A 871 -13.60 -26.55 -26.08
N GLU A 872 -14.73 -25.86 -26.28
CA GLU A 872 -15.80 -26.36 -27.18
C GLU A 872 -15.65 -25.76 -28.60
N LEU A 873 -14.39 -25.50 -28.99
CA LEU A 873 -13.94 -25.32 -30.38
C LEU A 873 -13.92 -26.64 -31.14
#